data_AF-A0A158NXJ2-F1
#
_entry.id   AF-A0A158NXJ2-F1
#
_cell.length_a   1.000
_cell.length_b   1.000
_cell.length_c   1.000
_cell.angle_alpha   90.00
_cell.angle_beta   90.00
_cell.angle_gamma   90.00
#
_symmetry.space_group_name_H-M   'P 1'
#
loop_
_entity.id
_entity.type
_entity.pdbx_description
1 polymer ?
#
loop_
_entity_poly.entity_id
_entity_poly.type
_entity_poly.pdbx_seq_one_letter_code
_entity_poly.pdbx_strand_id
1 'polypeptide(L)'
;IFEPYLEGAIPISKFQRLMMVISLSKLTESYPRVVRSVALRIYLNLKEVYELRCVAVHIIMNTNPSLLILQRLAEFTNQDQDRHVNSVVKTSIESLINLEQTEWNDLAEKARIASKLLNPNISEDNYSKSIFMQTIIASLNVAQTNIFQIIGSDDTNTPKNAYIDILQSYGGLTLPLTKMAYAVSSIEELKQQWLDILLGKRPWMPQNQTRKEWMIETIVEKLGIEPENAEQLEGNFFLDSAFSLGFYPFDNYTLEEFTNILKMYYKSISQIGSYVFEYKNINDLNHYDITLGFPTETGLPFIYTLAVPKITSINKGGSVKVTHLQNDSFVELAVTGYIVSSEKIQSRIGFVTPFEHRYYIAGVDINTHIAIPAGLNVKTKGNGTYELKIHPHYNPHVGRVSIRQLAIHHSVVPYTSRQDILQLLEFSNDTRLVHTKEPNQVQFSLGNLTLSARSDVIDNDMSQKKGLEGLIKLSTIFYLNLGAHYRRFDVILYPIDAQINLTYYVERTNRSSEATIPTIIDKRPNSREREAQFVDELTITKDNRSDNYVYSVTTSTMYDISVLIDNNYYVFTFVLGDTRDKLQTLFYGNIQSLDGEVSWEFCNVNSIVGLSQYNHLNVEKAIKKIPNYEFNSEMRYGSCASGETIKLKGNLSRTDEVIKKAMKSEIVEECRQQMKQGNIWLPTCQK
;
A
#
# COMPACT_ATOMS: atom_id res chain seq x y z
N ILE A 1 34.59 -8.84 9.93
CA ILE A 1 34.21 -9.10 8.52
C ILE A 1 33.80 -7.80 7.83
N PHE A 2 32.81 -7.04 8.31
CA PHE A 2 32.40 -5.78 7.65
C PHE A 2 33.27 -4.55 7.99
N GLU A 3 34.06 -4.60 9.05
CA GLU A 3 34.93 -3.48 9.51
C GLU A 3 35.73 -2.78 8.40
N PRO A 4 36.53 -3.46 7.54
CA PRO A 4 37.29 -2.79 6.48
C PRO A 4 36.40 -2.09 5.43
N TYR A 5 35.16 -2.54 5.25
CA TYR A 5 34.21 -1.93 4.33
C TYR A 5 33.51 -0.72 4.97
N LEU A 6 33.13 -0.82 6.25
CA LEU A 6 32.46 0.25 6.99
C LEU A 6 33.39 1.42 7.31
N GLU A 7 34.70 1.15 7.49
CA GLU A 7 35.76 2.14 7.69
C GLU A 7 36.27 2.75 6.37
N GLY A 8 35.80 2.25 5.22
CA GLY A 8 36.19 2.77 3.90
C GLY A 8 37.59 2.31 3.44
N ALA A 9 38.19 1.30 4.06
CA ALA A 9 39.43 0.69 3.59
C ALA A 9 39.21 -0.10 2.27
N ILE A 10 38.00 -0.58 2.04
CA ILE A 10 37.56 -1.20 0.78
C ILE A 10 36.38 -0.38 0.24
N PRO A 11 36.42 0.10 -1.02
CA PRO A 11 35.35 0.90 -1.60
C PRO A 11 34.08 0.07 -1.83
N ILE A 12 32.93 0.63 -1.44
CA ILE A 12 31.59 0.06 -1.62
C ILE A 12 30.58 1.18 -1.90
N SER A 13 29.44 0.86 -2.50
CA SER A 13 28.36 1.84 -2.69
C SER A 13 27.75 2.26 -1.35
N LYS A 14 27.10 3.43 -1.31
CA LYS A 14 26.35 3.88 -0.12
C LYS A 14 25.26 2.88 0.26
N PHE A 15 24.58 2.30 -0.73
CA PHE A 15 23.55 1.29 -0.54
C PHE A 15 24.11 -0.02 0.03
N GLN A 16 25.24 -0.52 -0.47
CA GLN A 16 25.90 -1.70 0.09
C GLN A 16 26.34 -1.46 1.54
N ARG A 17 26.87 -0.27 1.84
CA ARG A 17 27.23 0.13 3.22
C ARG A 17 26.01 0.14 4.13
N LEU A 18 24.89 0.65 3.64
CA LEU A 18 23.60 0.62 4.32
C LEU A 18 23.16 -0.81 4.62
N MET A 19 23.23 -1.72 3.64
CA MET A 19 22.89 -3.14 3.84
C MET A 19 23.80 -3.83 4.86
N MET A 20 25.10 -3.52 4.89
CA MET A 20 26.02 -4.05 5.90
C MET A 20 25.64 -3.60 7.31
N VAL A 21 25.27 -2.32 7.50
CA VAL A 21 24.83 -1.80 8.81
C VAL A 21 23.49 -2.39 9.21
N ILE A 22 22.53 -2.51 8.28
CA ILE A 22 21.24 -3.17 8.53
C ILE A 22 21.45 -4.63 8.97
N SER A 23 22.41 -5.33 8.38
CA SER A 23 22.71 -6.72 8.74
C SER A 23 23.17 -6.87 10.20
N LEU A 24 23.70 -5.79 10.82
CA LEU A 24 24.01 -5.79 12.25
C LEU A 24 22.76 -5.90 13.14
N SER A 25 21.57 -5.57 12.61
CA SER A 25 20.30 -5.73 13.33
C SER A 25 20.09 -7.18 13.79
N LYS A 26 20.55 -8.19 13.04
CA LYS A 26 20.43 -9.59 13.48
C LYS A 26 21.25 -9.87 14.75
N LEU A 27 22.36 -9.16 14.93
CA LEU A 27 23.23 -9.31 16.08
C LEU A 27 22.65 -8.64 17.34
N THR A 28 21.58 -7.87 17.26
CA THR A 28 20.92 -7.29 18.46
C THR A 28 20.31 -8.39 19.33
N GLU A 29 19.91 -9.51 18.73
CA GLU A 29 19.31 -10.66 19.43
C GLU A 29 20.34 -11.36 20.35
N SER A 30 21.60 -11.46 19.92
CA SER A 30 22.65 -12.19 20.67
C SER A 30 23.69 -11.29 21.33
N TYR A 31 23.98 -10.12 20.76
CA TYR A 31 25.03 -9.20 21.22
C TYR A 31 24.54 -7.74 21.30
N PRO A 32 23.42 -7.46 22.00
CA PRO A 32 22.78 -6.15 21.99
C PRO A 32 23.69 -5.02 22.46
N ARG A 33 24.58 -5.27 23.43
CA ARG A 33 25.50 -4.26 23.97
C ARG A 33 26.57 -3.83 22.96
N VAL A 34 27.15 -4.79 22.24
CA VAL A 34 28.21 -4.54 21.26
C VAL A 34 27.64 -3.76 20.09
N VAL A 35 26.53 -4.24 19.53
CA VAL A 35 25.87 -3.61 18.38
C VAL A 35 25.37 -2.21 18.72
N ARG A 36 24.78 -2.01 19.90
CA ARG A 36 24.35 -0.69 20.38
C ARG A 36 25.50 0.31 20.44
N SER A 37 26.69 -0.12 20.86
CA SER A 37 27.86 0.77 20.93
C SER A 37 28.33 1.23 19.54
N VAL A 38 28.27 0.34 18.54
CA VAL A 38 28.58 0.67 17.14
C VAL A 38 27.53 1.61 16.57
N ALA A 39 26.24 1.28 16.74
CA ALA A 39 25.13 2.12 16.28
C ALA A 39 25.16 3.52 16.90
N LEU A 40 25.47 3.65 18.19
CA LEU A 40 25.58 4.96 18.84
C LEU A 40 26.68 5.83 18.22
N ARG A 41 27.81 5.23 17.81
CA ARG A 41 28.89 5.96 17.11
C ARG A 41 28.46 6.42 15.73
N ILE A 42 27.73 5.58 14.98
CA ILE A 42 27.17 5.93 13.66
C ILE A 42 26.19 7.09 13.82
N TYR A 43 25.26 7.00 14.77
CA TYR A 43 24.25 8.04 15.02
C TYR A 43 24.85 9.41 15.36
N LEU A 44 25.85 9.45 16.26
CA LEU A 44 26.48 10.68 16.73
C LEU A 44 27.43 11.32 15.70
N ASN A 45 27.79 10.61 14.63
CA ASN A 45 28.64 11.15 13.59
C ASN A 45 27.82 12.03 12.63
N LEU A 46 27.90 13.35 12.80
CA LEU A 46 27.21 14.32 11.93
C LEU A 46 27.72 14.31 10.47
N LYS A 47 28.87 13.69 10.19
CA LYS A 47 29.37 13.51 8.82
C LYS A 47 28.80 12.27 8.13
N GLU A 48 28.07 11.44 8.87
CA GLU A 48 27.46 10.24 8.33
C GLU A 48 26.17 10.57 7.59
N VAL A 49 25.88 9.82 6.52
CA VAL A 49 24.64 10.01 5.76
C VAL A 49 23.42 9.63 6.60
N TYR A 50 22.31 10.35 6.41
CA TYR A 50 21.16 10.27 7.30
C TYR A 50 20.54 8.87 7.35
N GLU A 51 20.61 8.09 6.29
CA GLU A 51 20.08 6.73 6.18
C GLU A 51 20.76 5.81 7.18
N LEU A 52 22.09 5.88 7.25
CA LEU A 52 22.90 5.10 8.19
C LEU A 52 22.62 5.53 9.63
N ARG A 53 22.46 6.83 9.87
CA ARG A 53 22.09 7.37 11.18
C ARG A 53 20.67 6.95 11.58
N CYS A 54 19.71 6.93 10.66
CA CYS A 54 18.34 6.46 10.88
C CYS A 54 18.31 4.96 11.23
N VAL A 55 19.03 4.13 10.48
CA VAL A 55 19.18 2.69 10.80
C VAL A 55 19.83 2.48 12.16
N ALA A 56 20.86 3.28 12.48
CA ALA A 56 21.50 3.20 13.78
C ALA A 56 20.53 3.50 14.94
N VAL A 57 19.65 4.50 14.80
CA VAL A 57 18.61 4.76 15.82
C VAL A 57 17.72 3.53 16.00
N HIS A 58 17.22 2.94 14.92
CA HIS A 58 16.39 1.74 15.00
C HIS A 58 17.09 0.57 15.69
N ILE A 59 18.35 0.31 15.33
CA ILE A 59 19.18 -0.71 15.99
C ILE A 59 19.31 -0.42 17.50
N ILE A 60 19.53 0.84 17.90
CA ILE A 60 19.62 1.20 19.32
C ILE A 60 18.31 0.89 20.03
N MET A 61 17.16 1.27 19.45
CA MET A 61 15.85 1.06 20.07
C MET A 61 15.53 -0.43 20.27
N ASN A 62 15.90 -1.29 19.31
CA ASN A 62 15.68 -2.73 19.38
C ASN A 62 16.58 -3.46 20.39
N THR A 63 17.49 -2.77 21.08
CA THR A 63 18.42 -3.40 22.04
C THR A 63 18.01 -3.25 23.50
N ASN A 64 16.84 -2.67 23.83
CA ASN A 64 16.49 -2.19 25.17
C ASN A 64 17.59 -1.25 25.75
N PRO A 65 17.72 -0.02 25.19
CA PRO A 65 18.73 0.95 25.63
C PRO A 65 18.55 1.37 27.10
N SER A 66 19.65 1.75 27.75
CA SER A 66 19.60 2.35 29.09
C SER A 66 18.99 3.75 29.03
N LEU A 67 18.41 4.22 30.14
CA LEU A 67 17.85 5.57 30.25
C LEU A 67 18.81 6.67 29.76
N LEU A 68 20.08 6.60 30.16
CA LEU A 68 21.11 7.56 29.73
C LEU A 68 21.26 7.64 28.21
N ILE A 69 21.13 6.52 27.51
CA ILE A 69 21.23 6.49 26.04
C ILE A 69 19.99 7.15 25.44
N LEU A 70 18.79 6.82 25.92
CA LEU A 70 17.55 7.44 25.44
C LEU A 70 17.52 8.96 25.69
N GLN A 71 17.95 9.40 26.88
CA GLN A 71 18.09 10.82 27.19
C GLN A 71 19.10 11.49 26.25
N ARG A 72 20.24 10.84 25.98
CA ARG A 72 21.23 11.36 25.05
C ARG A 72 20.69 11.49 23.63
N LEU A 73 19.95 10.49 23.13
CA LEU A 73 19.29 10.56 21.83
C LEU A 73 18.29 11.73 21.78
N ALA A 74 17.43 11.83 22.80
CA ALA A 74 16.41 12.87 22.88
C ALA A 74 17.03 14.27 22.93
N GLU A 75 18.02 14.50 23.80
CA GLU A 75 18.72 15.79 23.90
C GLU A 75 19.45 16.16 22.60
N PHE A 76 20.07 15.17 21.93
CA PHE A 76 20.81 15.41 20.70
C PHE A 76 19.92 15.88 19.55
N THR A 77 18.60 15.64 19.61
CA THR A 77 17.66 16.23 18.64
C THR A 77 17.57 17.76 18.67
N ASN A 78 18.10 18.40 19.71
CA ASN A 78 18.24 19.86 19.78
C ASN A 78 19.52 20.36 19.10
N GLN A 79 20.46 19.47 18.76
CA GLN A 79 21.77 19.79 18.19
C GLN A 79 21.88 19.35 16.73
N ASP A 80 21.35 18.16 16.43
CA ASP A 80 21.32 17.58 15.10
C ASP A 80 20.44 18.41 14.16
N GLN A 81 20.97 18.69 12.98
CA GLN A 81 20.28 19.49 11.96
C GLN A 81 19.50 18.60 10.98
N ASP A 82 19.73 17.29 11.00
CA ASP A 82 19.09 16.38 10.08
C ASP A 82 17.64 16.06 10.51
N ARG A 83 16.68 16.49 9.69
CA ARG A 83 15.25 16.32 9.98
C ARG A 83 14.81 14.85 9.89
N HIS A 84 15.40 14.04 9.01
CA HIS A 84 15.08 12.62 8.93
C HIS A 84 15.53 11.89 10.21
N VAL A 85 16.75 12.16 10.68
CA VAL A 85 17.28 11.55 11.91
C VAL A 85 16.49 12.01 13.14
N ASN A 86 16.21 13.30 13.26
CA ASN A 86 15.41 13.86 14.37
C ASN A 86 14.00 13.27 14.42
N SER A 87 13.33 13.17 13.26
CA SER A 87 12.00 12.56 13.14
C SER A 87 12.00 11.09 13.58
N VAL A 88 13.01 10.30 13.19
CA VAL A 88 13.11 8.89 13.63
C VAL A 88 13.28 8.79 15.14
N VAL A 89 14.14 9.63 15.75
CA VAL A 89 14.34 9.62 17.21
C VAL A 89 13.04 9.98 17.94
N LYS A 90 12.36 11.04 17.50
CA LYS A 90 11.10 11.49 18.09
C LYS A 90 10.02 10.41 18.00
N THR A 91 9.73 9.93 16.79
CA THR A 91 8.68 8.92 16.55
C THR A 91 8.97 7.60 17.28
N SER A 92 10.25 7.21 17.37
CA SER A 92 10.67 6.03 18.14
C SER A 92 10.33 6.21 19.62
N ILE A 93 10.80 7.30 20.24
CA ILE A 93 10.61 7.52 21.68
C ILE A 93 9.13 7.69 22.01
N GLU A 94 8.38 8.42 21.21
CA GLU A 94 6.95 8.65 21.43
C GLU A 94 6.13 7.37 21.29
N SER A 95 6.42 6.52 20.30
CA SER A 95 5.70 5.26 20.13
C SER A 95 5.98 4.25 21.26
N LEU A 96 7.19 4.27 21.84
CA LEU A 96 7.55 3.43 22.98
C LEU A 96 6.77 3.76 24.27
N ILE A 97 6.29 5.00 24.44
CA ILE A 97 5.57 5.44 25.66
C ILE A 97 4.30 4.62 25.93
N ASN A 98 3.64 4.20 24.85
CA ASN A 98 2.32 3.56 24.87
C ASN A 98 2.39 2.02 24.84
N LEU A 99 3.59 1.43 24.97
CA LEU A 99 3.70 -0.02 25.07
C LEU A 99 3.25 -0.50 26.46
N GLU A 100 2.38 -1.51 26.48
CA GLU A 100 1.69 -2.02 27.67
C GLU A 100 2.16 -3.42 28.09
N GLN A 101 2.80 -4.18 27.19
CA GLN A 101 3.37 -5.49 27.51
C GLN A 101 4.41 -5.41 28.64
N THR A 102 4.37 -6.40 29.53
CA THR A 102 5.29 -6.52 30.67
C THR A 102 6.77 -6.47 30.24
N GLU A 103 7.10 -7.09 29.11
CA GLU A 103 8.47 -7.15 28.57
C GLU A 103 8.98 -5.78 28.12
N TRP A 104 8.07 -4.87 27.76
CA TRP A 104 8.39 -3.52 27.27
C TRP A 104 8.21 -2.43 28.32
N ASN A 105 7.64 -2.74 29.49
CA ASN A 105 7.31 -1.72 30.50
C ASN A 105 8.55 -0.92 30.95
N ASP A 106 9.68 -1.60 31.16
CA ASP A 106 10.96 -0.96 31.49
C ASP A 106 11.42 0.01 30.38
N LEU A 107 11.24 -0.34 29.11
CA LEU A 107 11.58 0.54 27.99
C LEU A 107 10.60 1.72 27.87
N ALA A 108 9.30 1.47 28.06
CA ALA A 108 8.26 2.48 28.02
C ALA A 108 8.44 3.53 29.13
N GLU A 109 8.78 3.11 30.35
CA GLU A 109 9.08 4.01 31.46
C GLU A 109 10.29 4.90 31.16
N LYS A 110 11.37 4.35 30.62
CA LYS A 110 12.54 5.15 30.20
C LYS A 110 12.18 6.12 29.08
N ALA A 111 11.37 5.69 28.12
CA ALA A 111 10.90 6.53 27.02
C ALA A 111 10.05 7.71 27.52
N ARG A 112 9.17 7.50 28.51
CA ARG A 112 8.39 8.57 29.18
C ARG A 112 9.26 9.63 29.86
N ILE A 113 10.44 9.24 30.32
CA ILE A 113 11.40 10.18 30.92
C ILE A 113 12.16 10.92 29.81
N ALA A 114 12.69 10.19 28.83
CA ALA A 114 13.48 10.74 27.73
C ALA A 114 12.66 11.65 26.81
N SER A 115 11.37 11.39 26.62
CA SER A 115 10.49 12.18 25.76
C SER A 115 10.40 13.64 26.18
N LYS A 116 10.60 13.94 27.46
CA LYS A 116 10.62 15.31 28.00
C LYS A 116 11.82 16.14 27.52
N LEU A 117 12.84 15.49 26.95
CA LEU A 117 14.06 16.13 26.45
C LEU A 117 14.06 16.25 24.91
N LEU A 118 13.04 15.71 24.24
CA LEU A 118 12.90 15.83 22.79
C LEU A 118 12.72 17.28 22.37
N ASN A 119 13.27 17.64 21.22
CA ASN A 119 13.00 18.92 20.58
C ASN A 119 11.52 18.97 20.15
N PRO A 120 10.71 19.91 20.68
CA PRO A 120 9.28 19.98 20.37
C PRO A 120 8.97 20.45 18.95
N ASN A 121 9.95 21.05 18.25
CA ASN A 121 9.75 21.67 16.93
C ASN A 121 10.04 20.74 15.74
N ILE A 122 10.28 19.45 16.00
CA ILE A 122 10.51 18.48 14.92
C ILE A 122 9.19 18.21 14.18
N SER A 123 9.18 18.49 12.88
CA SER A 123 8.12 18.06 11.97
C SER A 123 8.23 16.57 11.69
N GLU A 124 7.11 15.86 11.76
CA GLU A 124 7.03 14.42 11.48
C GLU A 124 6.51 14.14 10.06
N ASP A 125 5.94 15.13 9.38
CA ASP A 125 5.27 14.91 8.10
C ASP A 125 6.33 14.78 6.98
N ASN A 126 6.24 13.68 6.21
CA ASN A 126 7.12 13.34 5.08
C ASN A 126 8.58 12.98 5.44
N TYR A 127 8.96 12.92 6.72
CA TYR A 127 10.30 12.49 7.15
C TYR A 127 10.36 11.00 7.54
N SER A 128 11.58 10.50 7.78
CA SER A 128 11.81 9.13 8.24
C SER A 128 11.15 8.87 9.59
N LYS A 129 10.64 7.65 9.81
CA LYS A 129 9.88 7.29 11.02
C LYS A 129 10.29 5.93 11.54
N SER A 130 10.17 5.73 12.84
CA SER A 130 10.13 4.39 13.43
C SER A 130 9.04 4.34 14.49
N ILE A 131 8.12 3.40 14.34
CA ILE A 131 6.88 3.33 15.12
C ILE A 131 6.73 1.92 15.66
N PHE A 132 6.54 1.84 16.97
CA PHE A 132 6.19 0.62 17.68
C PHE A 132 4.68 0.61 17.93
N MET A 133 4.01 -0.45 17.47
CA MET A 133 2.57 -0.64 17.67
C MET A 133 2.32 -1.97 18.33
N GLN A 134 1.41 -1.99 19.28
CA GLN A 134 1.08 -3.17 20.04
C GLN A 134 -0.41 -3.46 20.03
N THR A 135 -0.74 -4.72 19.81
CA THR A 135 -2.10 -5.24 19.90
C THR A 135 -2.09 -6.39 20.90
N ILE A 136 -2.79 -6.20 22.02
CA ILE A 136 -2.92 -7.24 23.06
C ILE A 136 -4.34 -7.76 23.05
N ILE A 137 -4.44 -9.09 22.97
CA ILE A 137 -5.67 -9.84 23.13
C ILE A 137 -5.60 -10.65 24.42
N ALA A 138 -5.88 -9.97 25.54
CA ALA A 138 -5.74 -10.54 26.89
C ALA A 138 -6.53 -11.85 27.06
N SER A 139 -7.72 -11.92 26.46
CA SER A 139 -8.63 -13.06 26.56
C SER A 139 -8.22 -14.29 25.74
N LEU A 140 -7.28 -14.17 24.78
CA LEU A 140 -6.61 -15.33 24.16
C LEU A 140 -5.16 -15.50 24.64
N ASN A 141 -4.70 -14.65 25.55
CA ASN A 141 -3.28 -14.51 25.86
C ASN A 141 -2.42 -14.37 24.58
N VAL A 142 -2.93 -13.60 23.61
CA VAL A 142 -2.26 -13.31 22.34
C VAL A 142 -1.75 -11.90 22.39
N ALA A 143 -0.51 -11.70 21.95
CA ALA A 143 0.07 -10.37 21.92
C ALA A 143 0.93 -10.22 20.68
N GLN A 144 0.75 -9.11 19.97
CA GLN A 144 1.49 -8.80 18.75
C GLN A 144 2.12 -7.43 18.88
N THR A 145 3.42 -7.36 18.61
CA THR A 145 4.17 -6.11 18.52
C THR A 145 4.66 -5.97 17.08
N ASN A 146 4.24 -4.90 16.42
CA ASN A 146 4.66 -4.53 15.08
C ASN A 146 5.61 -3.34 15.18
N ILE A 147 6.77 -3.44 14.56
CA ILE A 147 7.77 -2.37 14.50
C ILE A 147 7.89 -1.97 13.04
N PHE A 148 7.46 -0.75 12.73
CA PHE A 148 7.56 -0.18 11.38
C PHE A 148 8.69 0.83 11.36
N GLN A 149 9.64 0.68 10.44
CA GLN A 149 10.67 1.67 10.18
C GLN A 149 10.61 2.08 8.71
N ILE A 150 10.67 3.38 8.47
CA ILE A 150 10.61 3.98 7.15
C ILE A 150 11.74 4.98 7.02
N ILE A 151 12.56 4.86 5.97
CA ILE A 151 13.57 5.85 5.61
C ILE A 151 13.03 6.62 4.41
N GLY A 152 12.71 7.90 4.66
CA GLY A 152 12.24 8.83 3.65
C GLY A 152 13.27 9.10 2.56
N SER A 153 12.81 9.72 1.47
CA SER A 153 13.66 10.23 0.40
C SER A 153 13.58 11.76 0.41
N ASP A 154 14.69 12.45 0.10
CA ASP A 154 14.71 13.91 -0.03
C ASP A 154 13.95 14.40 -1.26
N ASP A 155 13.78 13.51 -2.25
CA ASP A 155 13.25 13.84 -3.58
C ASP A 155 11.76 13.54 -3.72
N THR A 156 11.23 12.55 -2.99
CA THR A 156 9.82 12.13 -3.10
C THR A 156 9.19 11.77 -1.76
N ASN A 157 7.86 11.94 -1.67
CA ASN A 157 7.08 11.49 -0.52
C ASN A 157 7.01 9.96 -0.39
N THR A 158 7.53 9.20 -1.35
CA THR A 158 7.63 7.74 -1.23
C THR A 158 8.95 7.38 -0.56
N PRO A 159 8.92 6.59 0.51
CA PRO A 159 10.14 6.13 1.15
C PRO A 159 11.00 5.31 0.21
N LYS A 160 12.32 5.38 0.38
CA LYS A 160 13.26 4.50 -0.33
C LYS A 160 13.48 3.19 0.39
N ASN A 161 13.29 3.16 1.71
CA ASN A 161 13.37 1.92 2.48
C ASN A 161 12.19 1.80 3.45
N ALA A 162 11.72 0.58 3.64
CA ALA A 162 10.83 0.24 4.74
C ALA A 162 11.21 -1.13 5.33
N TYR A 163 11.11 -1.23 6.65
CA TYR A 163 11.34 -2.43 7.44
C TYR A 163 10.14 -2.66 8.35
N ILE A 164 9.69 -3.90 8.42
CA ILE A 164 8.54 -4.32 9.22
C ILE A 164 8.96 -5.55 10.01
N ASP A 165 9.03 -5.41 11.33
CA ASP A 165 9.23 -6.53 12.23
C ASP A 165 7.90 -6.86 12.93
N ILE A 166 7.52 -8.13 12.91
CA ILE A 166 6.28 -8.64 13.53
C ILE A 166 6.67 -9.71 14.54
N LEU A 167 6.48 -9.38 15.81
CA LEU A 167 6.65 -10.29 16.94
C LEU A 167 5.27 -10.73 17.43
N GLN A 168 4.98 -12.02 17.35
CA GLN A 168 3.71 -12.59 17.79
C GLN A 168 3.95 -13.58 18.94
N SER A 169 3.13 -13.48 19.98
CA SER A 169 3.10 -14.40 21.11
C SER A 169 1.71 -14.99 21.27
N TYR A 170 1.65 -16.30 21.48
CA TYR A 170 0.44 -17.07 21.75
C TYR A 170 0.64 -17.85 23.04
N GLY A 171 -0.13 -17.54 24.08
CA GLY A 171 -0.03 -18.25 25.35
C GLY A 171 1.32 -18.08 26.07
N GLY A 172 2.10 -17.05 25.73
CA GLY A 172 3.47 -16.85 26.19
C GLY A 172 4.54 -17.52 25.31
N LEU A 173 4.17 -18.30 24.29
CA LEU A 173 5.10 -18.78 23.28
C LEU A 173 5.23 -17.75 22.15
N THR A 174 6.44 -17.23 21.97
CA THR A 174 6.76 -16.32 20.88
C THR A 174 7.08 -17.08 19.60
N LEU A 175 6.42 -16.73 18.51
CA LEU A 175 6.84 -17.15 17.17
C LEU A 175 8.18 -16.49 16.80
N PRO A 176 8.94 -17.08 15.85
CA PRO A 176 10.11 -16.44 15.28
C PRO A 176 9.75 -15.06 14.72
N LEU A 177 10.63 -14.10 14.96
CA LEU A 177 10.46 -12.73 14.49
C LEU A 177 10.30 -12.72 12.97
N THR A 178 9.16 -12.22 12.48
CA THR A 178 8.95 -12.05 11.04
C THR A 178 9.46 -10.68 10.63
N LYS A 179 10.42 -10.64 9.70
CA LYS A 179 11.03 -9.43 9.16
C LYS A 179 10.69 -9.31 7.69
N MET A 180 10.17 -8.17 7.28
CA MET A 180 9.94 -7.82 5.88
C MET A 180 10.63 -6.51 5.58
N ALA A 181 11.34 -6.43 4.47
CA ALA A 181 11.96 -5.17 4.08
C ALA A 181 12.00 -4.99 2.56
N TYR A 182 11.97 -3.71 2.16
CA TYR A 182 12.50 -3.31 0.87
C TYR A 182 13.45 -2.14 1.08
N ALA A 183 14.45 -2.05 0.23
CA ALA A 183 15.38 -0.93 0.19
C ALA A 183 15.81 -0.67 -1.24
N VAL A 184 15.94 0.60 -1.62
CA VAL A 184 16.52 1.03 -2.90
C VAL A 184 17.47 2.20 -2.72
N SER A 185 18.47 2.31 -3.61
CA SER A 185 19.35 3.48 -3.67
C SER A 185 18.59 4.74 -4.11
N SER A 186 17.71 4.62 -5.12
CA SER A 186 16.87 5.72 -5.62
C SER A 186 15.44 5.25 -5.94
N ILE A 187 14.47 5.75 -5.17
CA ILE A 187 13.04 5.48 -5.42
C ILE A 187 12.51 6.23 -6.65
N GLU A 188 13.10 7.39 -6.96
CA GLU A 188 12.80 8.19 -8.15
C GLU A 188 13.18 7.39 -9.42
N GLU A 189 14.40 6.87 -9.47
CA GLU A 189 14.90 6.08 -10.60
C GLU A 189 14.10 4.78 -10.76
N LEU A 190 13.83 4.07 -9.66
CA LEU A 190 12.98 2.86 -9.71
C LEU A 190 11.60 3.17 -10.27
N LYS A 191 10.95 4.26 -9.82
CA LYS A 191 9.63 4.68 -10.34
C LYS A 191 9.69 5.01 -11.82
N GLN A 192 10.70 5.76 -12.25
CA GLN A 192 10.87 6.13 -13.66
C GLN A 192 11.05 4.88 -14.53
N GLN A 193 11.89 3.94 -14.12
CA GLN A 193 12.05 2.67 -14.84
C GLN A 193 10.77 1.84 -14.86
N TRP A 194 10.05 1.77 -13.74
CA TRP A 194 8.78 1.05 -13.67
C TRP A 194 7.69 1.70 -14.54
N LEU A 195 7.64 3.03 -14.57
CA LEU A 195 6.75 3.79 -15.45
C LEU A 195 7.12 3.58 -16.92
N ASP A 196 8.40 3.55 -17.28
CA ASP A 196 8.84 3.29 -18.65
C ASP A 196 8.46 1.86 -19.10
N ILE A 197 8.50 0.89 -18.19
CA ILE A 197 8.00 -0.48 -18.41
C ILE A 197 6.48 -0.48 -18.61
N LEU A 198 5.72 0.16 -17.70
CA LEU A 198 4.25 0.16 -17.71
C LEU A 198 3.64 0.95 -18.87
N LEU A 199 4.17 2.13 -19.15
CA LEU A 199 3.68 3.02 -20.21
C LEU A 199 4.13 2.56 -21.61
N GLY A 200 4.95 1.51 -21.69
CA GLY A 200 5.40 0.95 -22.94
C GLY A 200 5.96 2.02 -23.86
N LYS A 201 6.81 2.94 -23.33
CA LYS A 201 7.54 3.86 -24.20
C LYS A 201 8.24 3.01 -25.24
N ARG A 202 7.71 3.09 -26.47
CA ARG A 202 8.05 2.18 -27.56
C ARG A 202 9.57 2.19 -27.70
N PRO A 203 10.27 1.04 -27.55
CA PRO A 203 11.72 0.97 -27.76
C PRO A 203 12.16 1.26 -29.21
N TRP A 204 11.21 1.61 -30.08
CA TRP A 204 11.34 1.82 -31.53
C TRP A 204 11.40 3.29 -31.95
N MET A 205 11.46 4.24 -31.01
CA MET A 205 12.06 5.53 -31.35
C MET A 205 13.58 5.37 -31.16
N PRO A 206 14.39 5.45 -32.22
CA PRO A 206 15.79 5.75 -32.06
C PRO A 206 15.85 6.99 -31.15
N GLN A 207 16.67 6.97 -30.11
CA GLN A 207 17.12 8.20 -29.48
C GLN A 207 17.99 8.98 -30.49
N ASN A 208 17.36 9.52 -31.53
CA ASN A 208 17.82 10.71 -32.22
C ASN A 208 17.26 11.94 -31.49
N GLN A 209 17.14 11.89 -30.17
CA GLN A 209 17.41 13.09 -29.41
C GLN A 209 18.91 13.26 -29.51
N THR A 210 19.31 14.14 -30.42
CA THR A 210 20.41 15.06 -30.13
C THR A 210 20.25 15.42 -28.67
N ARG A 211 21.06 14.79 -27.81
CA ARG A 211 21.22 15.18 -26.42
C ARG A 211 21.69 16.62 -26.56
N LYS A 212 20.75 17.57 -26.50
CA LYS A 212 21.07 18.99 -26.44
C LYS A 212 21.87 19.06 -25.16
N GLU A 213 23.20 19.08 -25.28
CA GLU A 213 24.10 19.34 -24.17
C GLU A 213 23.52 20.55 -23.46
N TRP A 214 22.97 20.32 -22.26
CA TRP A 214 22.42 21.42 -21.52
C TRP A 214 23.58 22.33 -21.18
N MET A 215 23.37 23.65 -21.23
CA MET A 215 24.39 24.64 -20.89
C MET A 215 25.03 24.35 -19.52
N ILE A 216 24.27 23.70 -18.62
CA ILE A 216 24.73 23.21 -17.31
C ILE A 216 25.75 22.07 -17.45
N GLU A 217 25.52 21.07 -18.30
CA GLU A 217 26.46 19.98 -18.54
C GLU A 217 27.79 20.52 -19.09
N THR A 218 27.73 21.45 -20.05
CA THR A 218 28.93 22.11 -20.59
C THR A 218 29.65 22.99 -19.57
N ILE A 219 28.92 23.58 -18.60
CA ILE A 219 29.49 24.37 -17.51
C ILE A 219 30.18 23.45 -16.49
N VAL A 220 29.53 22.35 -16.08
CA VAL A 220 30.09 21.33 -15.17
C VAL A 220 31.39 20.74 -15.73
N GLU A 221 31.38 20.42 -17.02
CA GLU A 221 32.53 19.86 -17.75
C GLU A 221 33.68 20.88 -17.88
N LYS A 222 33.37 22.16 -18.17
CA LYS A 222 34.37 23.24 -18.22
C LYS A 222 34.91 23.66 -16.84
N LEU A 223 34.13 23.44 -15.78
CA LEU A 223 34.55 23.69 -14.41
C LEU A 223 35.37 22.53 -13.83
N GLY A 224 35.57 21.44 -14.58
CA GLY A 224 36.30 20.25 -14.12
C GLY A 224 35.60 19.57 -12.94
N ILE A 225 34.28 19.74 -12.83
CA ILE A 225 33.48 19.06 -11.81
C ILE A 225 33.25 17.64 -12.33
N GLU A 226 33.99 16.67 -11.81
CA GLU A 226 33.66 15.27 -12.01
C GLU A 226 32.30 15.02 -11.36
N PRO A 227 31.25 14.62 -12.12
CA PRO A 227 30.02 14.20 -11.51
C PRO A 227 30.35 13.03 -10.58
N GLU A 228 29.92 13.11 -9.31
CA GLU A 228 29.89 11.94 -8.42
C GLU A 228 29.20 10.84 -9.24
N ASN A 229 29.91 9.75 -9.54
CA ASN A 229 29.43 8.69 -10.44
C ASN A 229 27.97 8.39 -10.06
N ALA A 230 27.05 8.59 -11.00
CA ALA A 230 25.63 8.37 -10.74
C ALA A 230 25.48 6.98 -10.11
N GLU A 231 25.06 6.94 -8.84
CA GLU A 231 24.95 5.69 -8.10
C GLU A 231 24.03 4.77 -8.89
N GLN A 232 24.53 3.59 -9.25
CA GLN A 232 23.71 2.59 -9.91
C GLN A 232 22.48 2.31 -9.06
N LEU A 233 21.31 2.08 -9.69
CA LEU A 233 20.16 1.59 -8.97
C LEU A 233 20.50 0.23 -8.39
N GLU A 234 20.46 0.15 -7.06
CA GLU A 234 20.62 -1.07 -6.30
C GLU A 234 19.39 -1.17 -5.39
N GLY A 235 18.84 -2.38 -5.28
CA GLY A 235 17.66 -2.61 -4.47
C GLY A 235 17.57 -4.04 -3.99
N ASN A 236 16.75 -4.27 -2.97
CA ASN A 236 16.38 -5.61 -2.56
C ASN A 236 14.99 -5.66 -1.93
N PHE A 237 14.42 -6.86 -1.97
CA PHE A 237 13.32 -7.30 -1.13
C PHE A 237 13.80 -8.42 -0.20
N PHE A 238 13.43 -8.33 1.07
CA PHE A 238 13.80 -9.30 2.09
C PHE A 238 12.56 -9.78 2.86
N LEU A 239 12.51 -11.09 3.11
CA LEU A 239 11.50 -11.75 3.94
C LEU A 239 12.21 -12.80 4.79
N ASP A 240 12.08 -12.71 6.11
CA ASP A 240 12.49 -13.74 7.08
C ASP A 240 11.29 -13.99 7.98
N SER A 241 10.80 -15.23 8.05
CA SER A 241 9.61 -15.59 8.81
C SER A 241 9.72 -17.03 9.29
N ALA A 242 8.78 -17.46 10.13
CA ALA A 242 8.68 -18.85 10.57
C ALA A 242 8.57 -19.88 9.42
N PHE A 243 8.17 -19.44 8.21
CA PHE A 243 7.86 -20.32 7.08
C PHE A 243 8.81 -20.16 5.90
N SER A 244 9.46 -19.00 5.75
CA SER A 244 10.23 -18.67 4.55
C SER A 244 11.32 -17.66 4.84
N LEU A 245 12.45 -17.84 4.16
CA LEU A 245 13.56 -16.92 4.10
C LEU A 245 13.87 -16.62 2.63
N GLY A 246 13.81 -15.35 2.24
CA GLY A 246 14.05 -14.89 0.88
C GLY A 246 14.77 -13.55 0.86
N PHE A 247 15.78 -13.45 0.00
CA PHE A 247 16.50 -12.22 -0.29
C PHE A 247 16.62 -12.08 -1.81
N TYR A 248 15.99 -11.05 -2.35
CA TYR A 248 15.88 -10.79 -3.79
C TYR A 248 16.56 -9.47 -4.12
N PRO A 249 17.88 -9.48 -4.38
CA PRO A 249 18.59 -8.30 -4.84
C PRO A 249 18.23 -8.02 -6.31
N PHE A 250 18.23 -6.74 -6.66
CA PHE A 250 18.08 -6.29 -8.04
C PHE A 250 18.89 -5.02 -8.27
N ASP A 251 19.20 -4.78 -9.52
CA ASP A 251 19.89 -3.58 -10.00
C ASP A 251 19.38 -3.19 -11.38
N ASN A 252 19.99 -2.15 -11.97
CA ASN A 252 19.71 -1.72 -13.34
C ASN A 252 19.76 -2.89 -14.35
N TYR A 253 20.79 -3.75 -14.28
CA TYR A 253 20.93 -4.88 -15.19
C TYR A 253 19.83 -5.93 -15.02
N THR A 254 19.45 -6.22 -13.77
CA THR A 254 18.37 -7.15 -13.44
C THR A 254 17.04 -6.66 -14.03
N LEU A 255 16.76 -5.36 -13.90
CA LEU A 255 15.56 -4.75 -14.47
C LEU A 255 15.61 -4.73 -16.00
N GLU A 256 16.74 -4.39 -16.61
CA GLU A 256 16.94 -4.46 -18.06
C GLU A 256 16.74 -5.87 -18.60
N GLU A 257 17.33 -6.89 -17.97
CA GLU A 257 17.15 -8.30 -18.34
C GLU A 257 15.69 -8.71 -18.26
N PHE A 258 15.00 -8.34 -17.18
CA PHE A 258 13.55 -8.55 -17.06
C PHE A 258 12.78 -7.90 -18.21
N THR A 259 13.09 -6.65 -18.58
CA THR A 259 12.45 -6.00 -19.73
C THR A 259 12.76 -6.70 -21.05
N ASN A 260 13.97 -7.22 -21.23
CA ASN A 260 14.38 -7.93 -22.44
C ASN A 260 13.66 -9.28 -22.57
N ILE A 261 13.49 -9.99 -21.45
CA ILE A 261 12.67 -11.21 -21.40
C ILE A 261 11.22 -10.88 -21.79
N LEU A 262 10.63 -9.82 -21.24
CA LEU A 262 9.29 -9.37 -21.63
C LEU A 262 9.19 -9.02 -23.13
N LYS A 263 10.19 -8.31 -23.69
CA LYS A 263 10.25 -8.00 -25.12
C LYS A 263 10.35 -9.27 -25.97
N MET A 264 11.15 -10.25 -25.56
CA MET A 264 11.28 -11.52 -26.26
C MET A 264 9.94 -12.27 -26.28
N TYR A 265 9.28 -12.41 -25.12
CA TYR A 265 7.95 -13.03 -25.06
C TYR A 265 6.95 -12.29 -25.93
N TYR A 266 6.89 -10.96 -25.86
CA TYR A 266 6.00 -10.17 -26.70
C TYR A 266 6.26 -10.40 -28.19
N LYS A 267 7.53 -10.36 -28.62
CA LYS A 267 7.92 -10.59 -30.03
C LYS A 267 7.52 -11.99 -30.48
N SER A 268 7.79 -13.02 -29.69
CA SER A 268 7.40 -14.40 -29.99
C SER A 268 5.88 -14.54 -30.10
N ILE A 269 5.11 -13.94 -29.19
CA ILE A 269 3.64 -13.95 -29.23
C ILE A 269 3.12 -13.19 -30.46
N SER A 270 3.72 -12.03 -30.80
CA SER A 270 3.34 -11.25 -31.99
C SER A 270 3.58 -12.00 -33.29
N GLN A 271 4.62 -12.84 -33.36
CA GLN A 271 4.94 -13.66 -34.53
C GLN A 271 4.01 -14.87 -34.67
N ILE A 272 3.65 -15.51 -33.55
CA ILE A 272 2.79 -16.72 -33.53
C ILE A 272 1.29 -16.33 -33.56
N GLY A 273 0.97 -15.08 -33.21
CA GLY A 273 -0.40 -14.55 -33.08
C GLY A 273 -1.12 -14.99 -31.81
N SER A 274 -0.70 -16.08 -31.17
CA SER A 274 -1.23 -16.51 -29.88
C SER A 274 -0.25 -17.40 -29.11
N TYR A 275 -0.32 -17.33 -27.79
CA TYR A 275 0.41 -18.21 -26.87
C TYR A 275 -0.49 -18.61 -25.72
N VAL A 276 -0.51 -19.90 -25.39
CA VAL A 276 -1.29 -20.44 -24.28
C VAL A 276 -0.32 -20.81 -23.16
N PHE A 277 -0.54 -20.27 -21.97
CA PHE A 277 0.18 -20.68 -20.77
C PHE A 277 -0.50 -21.92 -20.21
N GLU A 278 0.26 -23.01 -20.07
CA GLU A 278 -0.26 -24.26 -19.48
C GLU A 278 -0.78 -24.04 -18.06
N TYR A 279 -1.83 -24.80 -17.70
CA TYR A 279 -2.36 -24.80 -16.34
C TYR A 279 -1.31 -25.37 -15.38
N LYS A 280 -0.73 -24.49 -14.53
CA LYS A 280 0.21 -24.91 -13.48
C LYS A 280 -0.47 -24.78 -12.13
N ASN A 281 -0.47 -25.89 -11.39
CA ASN A 281 -0.76 -25.90 -9.96
C ASN A 281 0.53 -25.63 -9.19
N ILE A 282 0.51 -24.59 -8.36
CA ILE A 282 1.56 -24.28 -7.41
C ILE A 282 0.93 -24.52 -6.03
N ASN A 283 1.38 -25.56 -5.35
CA ASN A 283 0.96 -25.87 -4.00
C ASN A 283 2.14 -25.64 -3.07
N ASP A 284 1.95 -24.80 -2.07
CA ASP A 284 2.91 -24.53 -1.02
C ASP A 284 2.32 -24.99 0.31
N LEU A 285 3.10 -25.75 1.07
CA LEU A 285 2.71 -26.30 2.35
C LEU A 285 3.76 -25.90 3.38
N ASN A 286 3.35 -25.06 4.31
CA ASN A 286 4.17 -24.56 5.39
C ASN A 286 3.65 -25.10 6.72
N HIS A 287 4.57 -25.42 7.63
CA HIS A 287 4.23 -25.91 8.95
C HIS A 287 5.22 -25.35 9.96
N TYR A 288 4.69 -24.86 11.09
CA TYR A 288 5.48 -24.44 12.22
C TYR A 288 4.86 -25.00 13.49
N ASP A 289 5.65 -25.64 14.34
CA ASP A 289 5.18 -26.22 15.59
C ASP A 289 6.18 -26.00 16.74
N ILE A 290 5.64 -25.78 17.94
CA ILE A 290 6.38 -25.75 19.20
C ILE A 290 5.68 -26.69 20.17
N THR A 291 6.46 -27.55 20.83
CA THR A 291 5.97 -28.37 21.93
C THR A 291 6.83 -28.14 23.17
N LEU A 292 6.19 -27.75 24.27
CA LEU A 292 6.80 -27.63 25.59
C LEU A 292 6.27 -28.76 26.48
N GLY A 293 7.19 -29.54 27.06
CA GLY A 293 6.83 -30.65 27.95
C GLY A 293 7.61 -30.57 29.26
N PHE A 294 6.92 -30.75 30.39
CA PHE A 294 7.53 -30.82 31.73
C PHE A 294 6.66 -31.64 32.69
N PRO A 295 7.22 -32.26 33.74
CA PRO A 295 6.40 -32.97 34.73
C PRO A 295 5.64 -31.98 35.63
N THR A 296 4.40 -32.31 35.96
CA THR A 296 3.62 -31.63 37.01
C THR A 296 4.13 -32.02 38.41
N GLU A 297 3.65 -31.33 39.45
CA GLU A 297 3.91 -31.71 40.86
C GLU A 297 3.45 -33.14 41.18
N THR A 298 2.44 -33.64 40.47
CA THR A 298 1.96 -35.02 40.57
C THR A 298 2.80 -36.03 39.78
N GLY A 299 3.84 -35.58 39.06
CA GLY A 299 4.70 -36.40 38.20
C GLY A 299 4.10 -36.73 36.82
N LEU A 300 2.92 -36.19 36.49
CA LEU A 300 2.30 -36.41 35.18
C LEU A 300 2.96 -35.51 34.12
N PRO A 301 3.23 -36.00 32.90
CA PRO A 301 3.74 -35.15 31.83
C PRO A 301 2.70 -34.10 31.43
N PHE A 302 3.00 -32.83 31.66
CA PHE A 302 2.29 -31.72 31.08
C PHE A 302 2.83 -31.43 29.68
N ILE A 303 1.94 -31.11 28.74
CA ILE A 303 2.26 -30.80 27.34
C ILE A 303 1.51 -29.54 26.93
N TYR A 304 2.25 -28.59 26.38
CA TYR A 304 1.71 -27.46 25.64
C TYR A 304 2.20 -27.53 24.20
N THR A 305 1.28 -27.44 23.24
CA THR A 305 1.59 -27.49 21.80
C THR A 305 0.95 -26.31 21.10
N LEU A 306 1.74 -25.60 20.30
CA LEU A 306 1.30 -24.61 19.33
C LEU A 306 1.68 -25.11 17.93
N ALA A 307 0.71 -25.31 17.04
CA ALA A 307 0.96 -25.71 15.66
C ALA A 307 0.24 -24.78 14.68
N VAL A 308 0.94 -24.37 13.63
CA VAL A 308 0.45 -23.45 12.59
C VAL A 308 0.68 -24.04 11.19
N PRO A 309 -0.08 -25.07 10.78
CA PRO A 309 -0.11 -25.51 9.39
C PRO A 309 -0.79 -24.48 8.47
N LYS A 310 -0.17 -24.24 7.31
CA LYS A 310 -0.67 -23.36 6.26
C LYS A 310 -0.49 -24.00 4.89
N ILE A 311 -1.55 -24.03 4.10
CA ILE A 311 -1.52 -24.45 2.71
C ILE A 311 -1.95 -23.30 1.81
N THR A 312 -1.19 -23.08 0.74
CA THR A 312 -1.54 -22.14 -0.32
C THR A 312 -1.49 -22.86 -1.66
N SER A 313 -2.59 -22.80 -2.40
CA SER A 313 -2.73 -23.41 -3.72
C SER A 313 -3.10 -22.34 -4.73
N ILE A 314 -2.29 -22.20 -5.77
CA ILE A 314 -2.54 -21.31 -6.89
C ILE A 314 -2.62 -22.17 -8.15
N ASN A 315 -3.80 -22.25 -8.73
CA ASN A 315 -4.00 -22.76 -10.08
C ASN A 315 -4.09 -21.58 -11.04
N LYS A 316 -3.26 -21.56 -12.07
CA LYS A 316 -3.33 -20.56 -13.12
C LYS A 316 -3.15 -21.19 -14.49
N GLY A 317 -4.00 -20.79 -15.43
CA GLY A 317 -3.84 -21.01 -16.86
C GLY A 317 -4.22 -19.73 -17.59
N GLY A 318 -3.87 -19.62 -18.87
CA GLY A 318 -4.25 -18.43 -19.63
C GLY A 318 -3.78 -18.48 -21.07
N SER A 319 -4.06 -17.41 -21.80
CA SER A 319 -3.56 -17.20 -23.15
C SER A 319 -3.36 -15.72 -23.43
N VAL A 320 -2.32 -15.39 -24.18
CA VAL A 320 -2.18 -14.07 -24.82
C VAL A 320 -2.39 -14.25 -26.31
N LYS A 321 -3.22 -13.41 -26.92
CA LYS A 321 -3.41 -13.32 -28.36
C LYS A 321 -3.03 -11.92 -28.83
N VAL A 322 -2.27 -11.84 -29.91
CA VAL A 322 -1.87 -10.59 -30.55
C VAL A 322 -2.34 -10.63 -32.00
N THR A 323 -3.25 -9.72 -32.36
CA THR A 323 -3.79 -9.63 -33.72
C THR A 323 -3.38 -8.29 -34.33
N HIS A 324 -2.75 -8.35 -35.50
CA HIS A 324 -2.41 -7.17 -36.30
C HIS A 324 -3.50 -6.94 -37.37
N LEU A 325 -4.19 -5.80 -37.32
CA LEU A 325 -5.23 -5.41 -38.27
C LEU A 325 -4.84 -4.09 -38.93
N GLN A 326 -4.31 -4.17 -40.16
CA GLN A 326 -4.01 -3.09 -41.13
C GLN A 326 -3.15 -1.90 -40.65
N ASN A 327 -3.36 -1.34 -39.44
CA ASN A 327 -2.53 -0.37 -38.73
C ASN A 327 -2.65 -0.44 -37.19
N ASP A 328 -3.56 -1.25 -36.63
CA ASP A 328 -3.76 -1.40 -35.19
C ASP A 328 -3.32 -2.78 -34.69
N SER A 329 -2.61 -2.80 -33.56
CA SER A 329 -2.32 -4.01 -32.81
C SER A 329 -3.36 -4.18 -31.68
N PHE A 330 -3.99 -5.35 -31.65
CA PHE A 330 -4.88 -5.76 -30.58
C PHE A 330 -4.21 -6.82 -29.72
N VAL A 331 -4.18 -6.62 -28.40
CA VAL A 331 -3.66 -7.61 -27.45
C VAL A 331 -4.79 -8.05 -26.53
N GLU A 332 -5.08 -9.34 -26.52
CA GLU A 332 -6.02 -9.98 -25.60
C GLU A 332 -5.25 -10.91 -24.65
N LEU A 333 -5.29 -10.62 -23.36
CA LEU A 333 -4.76 -11.42 -22.27
C LEU A 333 -5.93 -12.05 -21.52
N ALA A 334 -6.12 -13.35 -21.64
CA ALA A 334 -7.06 -14.12 -20.84
C ALA A 334 -6.29 -14.93 -19.79
N VAL A 335 -6.61 -14.75 -18.51
CA VAL A 335 -6.04 -15.48 -17.38
C VAL A 335 -7.20 -16.07 -16.59
N THR A 336 -7.09 -17.34 -16.24
CA THR A 336 -8.13 -18.04 -15.49
C THR A 336 -7.50 -18.95 -14.45
N GLY A 337 -8.06 -18.95 -13.25
CA GLY A 337 -7.51 -19.75 -12.17
C GLY A 337 -8.29 -19.65 -10.87
N TYR A 338 -7.71 -20.24 -9.84
CA TYR A 338 -8.17 -20.09 -8.48
C TYR A 338 -6.98 -19.93 -7.53
N ILE A 339 -7.20 -19.17 -6.47
CA ILE A 339 -6.27 -19.04 -5.34
C ILE A 339 -7.00 -19.54 -4.11
N VAL A 340 -6.41 -20.51 -3.41
CA VAL A 340 -6.89 -21.01 -2.12
C VAL A 340 -5.77 -20.86 -1.12
N SER A 341 -6.05 -20.26 0.02
CA SER A 341 -5.16 -20.22 1.17
C SER A 341 -5.92 -20.66 2.41
N SER A 342 -5.40 -21.65 3.12
CA SER A 342 -5.97 -22.14 4.37
C SER A 342 -4.89 -22.18 5.44
N GLU A 343 -5.14 -21.55 6.57
CA GLU A 343 -4.26 -21.49 7.72
C GLU A 343 -5.04 -21.96 8.95
N LYS A 344 -4.40 -22.77 9.79
CA LYS A 344 -4.97 -23.23 11.04
C LYS A 344 -3.97 -23.02 12.16
N ILE A 345 -4.34 -22.30 13.20
CA ILE A 345 -3.57 -22.14 14.44
C ILE A 345 -4.19 -23.06 15.49
N GLN A 346 -3.39 -23.96 16.04
CA GLN A 346 -3.82 -24.94 17.04
C GLN A 346 -3.02 -24.73 18.30
N SER A 347 -3.68 -24.25 19.35
CA SER A 347 -3.08 -24.12 20.68
C SER A 347 -3.71 -25.15 21.60
N ARG A 348 -2.90 -26.03 22.18
CA ARG A 348 -3.35 -27.15 23.04
C ARG A 348 -2.55 -27.14 24.33
N ILE A 349 -3.24 -27.27 25.45
CA ILE A 349 -2.66 -27.40 26.79
C ILE A 349 -3.26 -28.64 27.45
N GLY A 350 -2.43 -29.41 28.14
CA GLY A 350 -2.93 -30.63 28.74
C GLY A 350 -1.89 -31.41 29.53
N PHE A 351 -2.32 -32.58 30.01
CA PHE A 351 -1.44 -33.53 30.66
C PHE A 351 -1.76 -34.95 30.20
N VAL A 352 -0.72 -35.79 30.18
CA VAL A 352 -0.80 -37.19 29.80
C VAL A 352 -0.88 -38.03 31.07
N THR A 353 -1.73 -39.06 31.05
CA THR A 353 -1.74 -40.14 32.04
C THR A 353 -1.25 -41.42 31.35
N PRO A 354 0.06 -41.72 31.42
CA PRO A 354 0.63 -42.87 30.70
C PRO A 354 -0.03 -44.21 31.09
N PHE A 355 -0.44 -44.36 32.35
CA PHE A 355 -1.05 -45.59 32.86
C PHE A 355 -2.48 -45.85 32.35
N GLU A 356 -3.19 -44.82 31.89
CA GLU A 356 -4.51 -44.95 31.25
C GLU A 356 -4.44 -44.77 29.73
N HIS A 357 -3.24 -44.50 29.19
CA HIS A 357 -3.02 -44.10 27.81
C HIS A 357 -3.88 -42.90 27.40
N ARG A 358 -4.09 -41.92 28.29
CA ARG A 358 -4.92 -40.74 27.99
C ARG A 358 -4.13 -39.45 27.92
N TYR A 359 -4.55 -38.58 27.01
CA TYR A 359 -4.16 -37.18 26.96
C TYR A 359 -5.39 -36.30 27.18
N TYR A 360 -5.39 -35.53 28.26
CA TYR A 360 -6.45 -34.59 28.60
C TYR A 360 -6.09 -33.21 28.08
N ILE A 361 -6.92 -32.65 27.21
CA ILE A 361 -6.61 -31.45 26.43
C ILE A 361 -7.67 -30.39 26.67
N ALA A 362 -7.24 -29.15 26.87
CA ALA A 362 -7.99 -27.96 26.52
C ALA A 362 -7.31 -27.30 25.32
N GLY A 363 -8.09 -26.89 24.32
CA GLY A 363 -7.52 -26.36 23.09
C GLY A 363 -8.36 -25.27 22.45
N VAL A 364 -7.72 -24.47 21.61
CA VAL A 364 -8.36 -23.48 20.75
C VAL A 364 -7.82 -23.69 19.35
N ASP A 365 -8.71 -24.01 18.42
CA ASP A 365 -8.42 -24.08 16.99
C ASP A 365 -8.93 -22.78 16.32
N ILE A 366 -8.05 -22.05 15.67
CA ILE A 366 -8.39 -20.89 14.84
C ILE A 366 -8.17 -21.26 13.39
N ASN A 367 -9.20 -21.19 12.55
CA ASN A 367 -9.11 -21.49 11.13
C ASN A 367 -9.36 -20.23 10.32
N THR A 368 -8.53 -19.97 9.32
CA THR A 368 -8.75 -18.92 8.32
C THR A 368 -8.60 -19.54 6.93
N HIS A 369 -9.63 -19.43 6.12
CA HIS A 369 -9.67 -19.99 4.78
C HIS A 369 -10.16 -18.95 3.79
N ILE A 370 -9.43 -18.77 2.69
CA ILE A 370 -9.73 -17.83 1.62
C ILE A 370 -9.69 -18.61 0.31
N ALA A 371 -10.75 -18.52 -0.47
CA ALA A 371 -10.85 -19.10 -1.81
C ALA A 371 -11.35 -18.04 -2.79
N ILE A 372 -10.60 -17.81 -3.87
CA ILE A 372 -10.89 -16.79 -4.88
C ILE A 372 -10.83 -17.45 -6.26
N PRO A 373 -11.99 -17.75 -6.89
CA PRO A 373 -12.06 -18.19 -8.27
C PRO A 373 -12.27 -16.99 -9.19
N ALA A 374 -11.29 -16.68 -10.05
CA ALA A 374 -11.40 -15.54 -10.95
C ALA A 374 -10.80 -15.82 -12.33
N GLY A 375 -11.55 -15.41 -13.35
CA GLY A 375 -11.10 -15.23 -14.71
C GLY A 375 -11.01 -13.74 -15.03
N LEU A 376 -9.92 -13.36 -15.67
CA LEU A 376 -9.59 -12.01 -16.09
C LEU A 376 -9.31 -12.04 -17.59
N ASN A 377 -10.07 -11.31 -18.38
CA ASN A 377 -9.78 -11.09 -19.79
C ASN A 377 -9.56 -9.60 -20.04
N VAL A 378 -8.34 -9.22 -20.40
CA VAL A 378 -7.94 -7.85 -20.69
C VAL A 378 -7.68 -7.72 -22.18
N LYS A 379 -8.36 -6.81 -22.84
CA LYS A 379 -8.23 -6.50 -24.26
C LYS A 379 -7.79 -5.07 -24.41
N THR A 380 -6.75 -4.85 -25.20
CA THR A 380 -6.19 -3.52 -25.45
C THR A 380 -6.13 -3.28 -26.94
N LYS A 381 -6.53 -2.07 -27.37
CA LYS A 381 -6.32 -1.58 -28.74
C LYS A 381 -5.33 -0.41 -28.71
N GLY A 382 -4.56 -0.26 -29.79
CA GLY A 382 -3.51 0.77 -29.92
C GLY A 382 -3.97 2.24 -29.80
N ASN A 383 -5.29 2.50 -29.77
CA ASN A 383 -5.89 3.82 -29.63
C ASN A 383 -6.25 4.23 -28.20
N GLY A 384 -5.76 3.51 -27.17
CA GLY A 384 -6.05 3.81 -25.77
C GLY A 384 -7.38 3.27 -25.24
N THR A 385 -7.98 2.30 -25.94
CA THR A 385 -9.17 1.58 -25.46
C THR A 385 -8.81 0.25 -24.82
N TYR A 386 -9.41 0.00 -23.66
CA TYR A 386 -9.19 -1.15 -22.79
C TYR A 386 -10.55 -1.80 -22.48
N GLU A 387 -10.69 -3.10 -22.69
CA GLU A 387 -11.86 -3.89 -22.26
C GLU A 387 -11.36 -4.90 -21.22
N LEU A 388 -11.88 -4.84 -20.02
CA LEU A 388 -11.61 -5.71 -18.88
C LEU A 388 -12.87 -6.52 -18.57
N LYS A 389 -12.83 -7.82 -18.83
CA LYS A 389 -13.88 -8.77 -18.47
C LYS A 389 -13.42 -9.58 -17.28
N ILE A 390 -14.14 -9.44 -16.17
CA ILE A 390 -13.98 -10.27 -14.99
C ILE A 390 -15.12 -11.27 -15.03
N HIS A 391 -14.80 -12.56 -15.00
CA HIS A 391 -15.80 -13.61 -14.97
C HIS A 391 -15.42 -14.66 -13.92
N PRO A 392 -16.37 -15.34 -13.30
CA PRO A 392 -16.06 -16.50 -12.49
C PRO A 392 -15.37 -17.56 -13.36
N HIS A 393 -14.28 -18.14 -12.86
CA HIS A 393 -13.65 -19.28 -13.51
C HIS A 393 -14.23 -20.58 -12.97
N TYR A 394 -14.82 -21.37 -13.88
CA TYR A 394 -15.32 -22.70 -13.58
C TYR A 394 -14.43 -23.72 -14.28
N ASN A 395 -13.58 -24.42 -13.54
CA ASN A 395 -12.82 -25.54 -14.09
C ASN A 395 -13.55 -26.87 -13.79
N PRO A 396 -14.14 -27.55 -14.79
CA PRO A 396 -14.73 -28.87 -14.59
C PRO A 396 -13.69 -30.01 -14.46
N HIS A 397 -12.41 -29.74 -14.74
CA HIS A 397 -11.35 -30.77 -14.80
C HIS A 397 -10.47 -30.88 -13.55
N VAL A 398 -10.68 -30.05 -12.52
CA VAL A 398 -10.04 -30.21 -11.20
C VAL A 398 -11.04 -30.90 -10.28
N GLY A 399 -10.74 -32.15 -9.91
CA GLY A 399 -11.70 -33.14 -9.40
C GLY A 399 -12.62 -32.68 -8.26
N ARG A 400 -13.88 -33.15 -8.33
CA ARG A 400 -14.98 -33.17 -7.32
C ARG A 400 -15.35 -31.88 -6.57
N VAL A 401 -14.51 -30.84 -6.50
CA VAL A 401 -14.78 -29.58 -5.81
C VAL A 401 -14.45 -28.42 -6.73
N SER A 402 -15.38 -28.08 -7.63
CA SER A 402 -15.31 -26.83 -8.37
C SER A 402 -15.49 -25.67 -7.38
N ILE A 403 -14.47 -24.84 -7.19
CA ILE A 403 -14.57 -23.62 -6.39
C ILE A 403 -15.33 -22.60 -7.23
N ARG A 404 -16.62 -22.41 -6.92
CA ARG A 404 -17.54 -21.56 -7.71
C ARG A 404 -17.80 -20.20 -7.08
N GLN A 405 -17.31 -19.99 -5.87
CA GLN A 405 -17.63 -18.85 -5.04
C GLN A 405 -16.34 -18.28 -4.47
N LEU A 406 -16.27 -16.95 -4.38
CA LEU A 406 -15.33 -16.33 -3.47
C LEU A 406 -15.82 -16.64 -2.06
N ALA A 407 -14.95 -17.26 -1.25
CA ALA A 407 -15.27 -17.63 0.11
C ALA A 407 -14.17 -17.16 1.05
N ILE A 408 -14.57 -16.50 2.13
CA ILE A 408 -13.73 -16.24 3.29
C ILE A 408 -14.40 -16.92 4.47
N HIS A 409 -13.70 -17.83 5.13
CA HIS A 409 -14.14 -18.47 6.36
C HIS A 409 -13.13 -18.17 7.46
N HIS A 410 -13.63 -17.72 8.61
CA HIS A 410 -12.83 -17.56 9.81
C HIS A 410 -13.57 -18.19 10.99
N SER A 411 -12.89 -19.01 11.79
CA SER A 411 -13.49 -19.59 13.00
C SER A 411 -12.51 -19.64 14.16
N VAL A 412 -13.04 -19.51 15.37
CA VAL A 412 -12.35 -19.76 16.65
C VAL A 412 -13.19 -20.78 17.39
N VAL A 413 -12.59 -21.94 17.66
CA VAL A 413 -13.27 -23.11 18.21
C VAL A 413 -12.52 -23.57 19.47
N PRO A 414 -12.94 -23.11 20.66
CA PRO A 414 -12.45 -23.63 21.93
C PRO A 414 -13.07 -25.02 22.20
N TYR A 415 -12.28 -25.95 22.75
CA TYR A 415 -12.72 -27.30 23.04
C TYR A 415 -11.96 -27.93 24.20
N THR A 416 -12.55 -28.98 24.77
CA THR A 416 -11.86 -29.93 25.66
C THR A 416 -11.92 -31.32 25.02
N SER A 417 -10.90 -32.14 25.23
CA SER A 417 -10.84 -33.48 24.63
C SER A 417 -10.12 -34.45 25.56
N ARG A 418 -10.53 -35.72 25.48
CA ARG A 418 -9.81 -36.85 26.05
C ARG A 418 -9.36 -37.75 24.91
N GLN A 419 -8.07 -37.78 24.62
CA GLN A 419 -7.51 -38.55 23.50
C GLN A 419 -6.80 -39.80 24.02
N ASP A 420 -6.86 -40.89 23.26
CA ASP A 420 -6.06 -42.07 23.50
C ASP A 420 -4.70 -41.88 22.81
N ILE A 421 -3.60 -41.93 23.56
CA ILE A 421 -2.25 -41.67 23.02
C ILE A 421 -1.76 -42.78 22.08
N LEU A 422 -2.42 -43.94 22.07
CA LEU A 422 -2.13 -45.03 21.14
C LEU A 422 -2.89 -44.89 19.81
N GLN A 423 -3.85 -43.95 19.73
CA GLN A 423 -4.64 -43.71 18.53
C GLN A 423 -4.09 -42.50 17.76
N LEU A 424 -3.84 -42.70 16.47
CA LEU A 424 -3.34 -41.66 15.55
C LEU A 424 -4.52 -40.88 14.94
N LEU A 425 -5.44 -40.40 15.77
CA LEU A 425 -6.62 -39.63 15.37
C LEU A 425 -6.49 -38.18 15.85
N GLU A 426 -6.66 -37.21 14.94
CA GLU A 426 -6.63 -35.77 15.29
C GLU A 426 -7.78 -35.35 16.21
N PHE A 427 -8.90 -36.08 16.18
CA PHE A 427 -10.07 -35.84 17.01
C PHE A 427 -10.59 -37.16 17.58
N SER A 428 -10.66 -37.24 18.91
CA SER A 428 -11.36 -38.35 19.57
C SER A 428 -12.86 -38.08 19.62
N ASN A 429 -13.65 -39.15 19.68
CA ASN A 429 -15.10 -39.06 19.96
C ASN A 429 -15.41 -38.37 21.31
N ASP A 430 -14.41 -38.19 22.18
CA ASP A 430 -14.52 -37.54 23.48
C ASP A 430 -14.19 -36.02 23.42
N THR A 431 -14.23 -35.41 22.23
CA THR A 431 -14.02 -33.97 22.07
C THR A 431 -15.33 -33.20 22.27
N ARG A 432 -15.32 -32.18 23.14
CA ARG A 432 -16.47 -31.32 23.43
C ARG A 432 -16.12 -29.86 23.18
N LEU A 433 -16.94 -29.18 22.38
CA LEU A 433 -16.83 -27.73 22.18
C LEU A 433 -17.19 -26.98 23.47
N VAL A 434 -16.49 -25.89 23.72
CA VAL A 434 -16.74 -25.01 24.86
C VAL A 434 -17.54 -23.81 24.34
N HIS A 435 -18.72 -23.58 24.89
CA HIS A 435 -19.52 -22.38 24.60
C HIS A 435 -19.86 -21.69 25.91
N THR A 436 -19.88 -20.35 25.93
CA THR A 436 -20.38 -19.61 27.10
C THR A 436 -21.90 -19.55 27.17
N LYS A 437 -22.56 -19.64 26.01
CA LYS A 437 -24.02 -19.71 25.83
C LYS A 437 -24.33 -20.53 24.57
N GLU A 438 -25.61 -20.84 24.34
CA GLU A 438 -26.03 -21.46 23.09
C GLU A 438 -25.70 -20.54 21.89
N PRO A 439 -24.91 -21.01 20.90
CA PRO A 439 -24.48 -20.14 19.79
C PRO A 439 -25.63 -19.81 18.84
N ASN A 440 -25.93 -18.51 18.71
CA ASN A 440 -26.91 -18.00 17.76
C ASN A 440 -26.26 -17.66 16.42
N GLN A 441 -27.05 -17.70 15.34
CA GLN A 441 -26.61 -17.40 13.98
C GLN A 441 -27.33 -16.17 13.42
N VAL A 442 -26.58 -15.34 12.70
CA VAL A 442 -27.10 -14.23 11.91
C VAL A 442 -26.61 -14.36 10.49
N GLN A 443 -27.49 -14.09 9.54
CA GLN A 443 -27.16 -14.10 8.12
C GLN A 443 -27.70 -12.84 7.46
N PHE A 444 -26.85 -12.22 6.65
CA PHE A 444 -27.17 -11.07 5.84
C PHE A 444 -26.83 -11.37 4.38
N SER A 445 -27.77 -11.14 3.48
CA SER A 445 -27.56 -11.32 2.04
C SER A 445 -27.89 -10.04 1.29
N LEU A 446 -26.98 -9.62 0.41
CA LEU A 446 -27.14 -8.46 -0.49
C LEU A 446 -26.77 -8.90 -1.90
N GLY A 447 -27.77 -9.14 -2.73
CA GLY A 447 -27.58 -9.74 -4.05
C GLY A 447 -26.86 -11.08 -3.93
N ASN A 448 -25.67 -11.17 -4.54
CA ASN A 448 -24.86 -12.39 -4.59
C ASN A 448 -23.88 -12.53 -3.42
N LEU A 449 -23.85 -11.57 -2.50
CA LEU A 449 -23.04 -11.60 -1.28
C LEU A 449 -23.88 -12.16 -0.13
N THR A 450 -23.36 -13.17 0.56
CA THR A 450 -23.90 -13.69 1.81
C THR A 450 -22.84 -13.59 2.89
N LEU A 451 -23.17 -12.91 3.97
CA LEU A 451 -22.40 -12.81 5.19
C LEU A 451 -23.13 -13.62 6.26
N SER A 452 -22.46 -14.54 6.92
CA SER A 452 -23.02 -15.26 8.06
C SER A 452 -22.05 -15.29 9.21
N ALA A 453 -22.59 -15.16 10.42
CA ALA A 453 -21.85 -15.27 11.65
C ALA A 453 -22.62 -16.17 12.62
N ARG A 454 -21.92 -17.09 13.28
CA ARG A 454 -22.46 -17.90 14.37
C ARG A 454 -21.54 -17.78 15.57
N SER A 455 -22.04 -17.37 16.72
CA SER A 455 -21.24 -17.19 17.92
C SER A 455 -22.07 -17.31 19.20
N ASP A 456 -21.43 -17.74 20.29
CA ASP A 456 -21.97 -17.76 21.65
C ASP A 456 -22.05 -16.37 22.32
N VAL A 457 -21.56 -15.32 21.65
CA VAL A 457 -21.69 -13.90 22.05
C VAL A 457 -22.88 -13.22 21.36
N ILE A 458 -23.45 -13.83 20.32
CA ILE A 458 -24.64 -13.32 19.66
C ILE A 458 -25.84 -13.60 20.56
N ASP A 459 -26.40 -12.56 21.18
CA ASP A 459 -27.65 -12.66 21.92
C ASP A 459 -28.87 -12.60 20.98
N ASN A 460 -30.03 -13.02 21.48
CA ASN A 460 -31.28 -13.11 20.70
C ASN A 460 -31.68 -11.75 20.08
N ASP A 461 -31.53 -10.63 20.80
CA ASP A 461 -31.76 -9.27 20.27
C ASP A 461 -30.87 -8.98 19.05
N MET A 462 -29.58 -9.30 19.14
CA MET A 462 -28.64 -9.09 18.05
C MET A 462 -29.00 -9.91 16.82
N SER A 463 -29.51 -11.13 17.02
CA SER A 463 -29.95 -12.00 15.92
C SER A 463 -31.18 -11.51 15.17
N GLN A 464 -32.00 -10.68 15.81
CA GLN A 464 -33.22 -10.12 15.22
C GLN A 464 -32.97 -8.82 14.45
N LYS A 465 -31.81 -8.17 14.63
CA LYS A 465 -31.48 -6.91 13.95
C LYS A 465 -31.22 -7.13 12.46
N LYS A 466 -31.80 -6.27 11.62
CA LYS A 466 -31.70 -6.31 10.15
C LYS A 466 -31.17 -4.99 9.59
N GLY A 467 -30.86 -4.98 8.29
CA GLY A 467 -30.40 -3.78 7.58
C GLY A 467 -29.02 -3.29 8.06
N LEU A 468 -28.80 -1.98 7.96
CA LEU A 468 -27.53 -1.34 8.32
C LEU A 468 -27.13 -1.59 9.78
N GLU A 469 -28.10 -1.61 10.70
CA GLU A 469 -27.85 -1.84 12.12
C GLU A 469 -27.37 -3.27 12.40
N GLY A 470 -27.97 -4.27 11.75
CA GLY A 470 -27.51 -5.66 11.81
C GLY A 470 -26.12 -5.83 11.21
N LEU A 471 -25.82 -5.15 10.10
CA LEU A 471 -24.49 -5.12 9.48
C LEU A 471 -23.43 -4.50 10.40
N ILE A 472 -23.72 -3.34 11.02
CA ILE A 472 -22.82 -2.70 11.98
C ILE A 472 -22.57 -3.67 13.14
N LYS A 473 -23.62 -4.24 13.73
CA LYS A 473 -23.48 -5.23 14.81
C LYS A 473 -22.66 -6.45 14.40
N LEU A 474 -22.89 -7.04 13.22
CA LEU A 474 -22.07 -8.14 12.69
C LEU A 474 -20.59 -7.75 12.57
N SER A 475 -20.31 -6.55 12.04
CA SER A 475 -18.94 -6.05 11.91
C SER A 475 -18.27 -5.92 13.28
N THR A 476 -19.00 -5.52 14.33
CA THR A 476 -18.42 -5.42 15.67
C THR A 476 -17.94 -6.77 16.22
N ILE A 477 -18.61 -7.89 15.93
CA ILE A 477 -18.17 -9.22 16.40
C ILE A 477 -16.86 -9.64 15.71
N PHE A 478 -16.65 -9.19 14.47
CA PHE A 478 -15.44 -9.46 13.71
C PHE A 478 -14.25 -8.63 14.20
N TYR A 479 -14.46 -7.33 14.46
CA TYR A 479 -13.39 -6.40 14.89
C TYR A 479 -13.13 -6.39 16.40
N LEU A 480 -14.14 -6.66 17.23
CA LEU A 480 -13.96 -6.67 18.68
C LEU A 480 -13.19 -7.92 19.10
N ASN A 481 -12.24 -7.68 20.00
CA ASN A 481 -11.49 -8.74 20.62
C ASN A 481 -12.34 -9.48 21.67
N LEU A 482 -13.06 -10.50 21.22
CA LEU A 482 -13.95 -11.33 22.03
C LEU A 482 -13.25 -12.54 22.67
N GLY A 483 -11.92 -12.64 22.66
CA GLY A 483 -11.28 -13.77 23.36
C GLY A 483 -11.57 -15.17 22.78
N ALA A 484 -11.52 -16.18 23.65
CA ALA A 484 -11.73 -17.59 23.33
C ALA A 484 -13.23 -17.96 23.23
N HIS A 485 -14.07 -17.06 22.74
CA HIS A 485 -15.47 -17.33 22.47
C HIS A 485 -15.63 -18.12 21.18
N TYR A 486 -16.61 -19.04 21.16
CA TYR A 486 -16.92 -19.75 19.94
C TYR A 486 -17.47 -18.77 18.91
N ARG A 487 -16.82 -18.71 17.74
CA ARG A 487 -17.27 -17.87 16.64
C ARG A 487 -16.88 -18.45 15.30
N ARG A 488 -17.78 -18.29 14.35
CA ARG A 488 -17.61 -18.68 12.96
C ARG A 488 -18.18 -17.59 12.08
N PHE A 489 -17.39 -17.15 11.11
CA PHE A 489 -17.75 -16.16 10.11
C PHE A 489 -17.54 -16.76 8.74
N ASP A 490 -18.53 -16.64 7.87
CA ASP A 490 -18.45 -17.04 6.48
C ASP A 490 -18.92 -15.87 5.61
N VAL A 491 -18.08 -15.46 4.66
CA VAL A 491 -18.38 -14.52 3.59
C VAL A 491 -18.36 -15.30 2.30
N ILE A 492 -19.49 -15.37 1.61
CA ILE A 492 -19.64 -16.09 0.35
C ILE A 492 -20.14 -15.08 -0.68
N LEU A 493 -19.37 -14.88 -1.74
CA LEU A 493 -19.76 -14.07 -2.88
C LEU A 493 -19.79 -14.96 -4.12
N TYR A 494 -20.94 -15.03 -4.77
CA TYR A 494 -21.06 -15.64 -6.09
C TYR A 494 -20.67 -14.59 -7.14
N PRO A 495 -19.51 -14.72 -7.80
CA PRO A 495 -19.09 -13.71 -8.76
C PRO A 495 -20.06 -13.71 -9.94
N ILE A 496 -20.42 -12.51 -10.40
CA ILE A 496 -21.12 -12.30 -11.66
C ILE A 496 -20.15 -11.75 -12.69
N ASP A 497 -20.48 -11.97 -13.95
CA ASP A 497 -19.75 -11.37 -15.06
C ASP A 497 -19.81 -9.85 -14.94
N ALA A 498 -18.64 -9.23 -14.97
CA ALA A 498 -18.48 -7.79 -15.02
C ALA A 498 -17.64 -7.45 -16.25
N GLN A 499 -18.15 -6.59 -17.11
CA GLN A 499 -17.39 -6.05 -18.23
C GLN A 499 -17.16 -4.56 -18.01
N ILE A 500 -15.91 -4.16 -17.90
CA ILE A 500 -15.47 -2.78 -17.75
C ILE A 500 -14.79 -2.39 -19.06
N ASN A 501 -15.28 -1.38 -19.76
CA ASN A 501 -14.58 -0.76 -20.87
C ASN A 501 -14.07 0.60 -20.42
N LEU A 502 -12.83 0.93 -20.77
CA LEU A 502 -12.16 2.18 -20.49
C LEU A 502 -11.55 2.73 -21.78
N THR A 503 -11.92 3.95 -22.15
CA THR A 503 -11.24 4.74 -23.19
C THR A 503 -10.44 5.84 -22.52
N TYR A 504 -9.15 5.92 -22.83
CA TYR A 504 -8.25 6.97 -22.37
C TYR A 504 -7.72 7.77 -23.56
N TYR A 505 -7.79 9.10 -23.45
CA TYR A 505 -7.36 10.01 -24.51
C TYR A 505 -6.75 11.30 -23.94
N VAL A 506 -5.72 11.81 -24.61
CA VAL A 506 -5.07 13.08 -24.26
C VAL A 506 -4.96 13.94 -25.51
N GLU A 507 -5.43 15.18 -25.42
CA GLU A 507 -5.33 16.17 -26.48
C GLU A 507 -4.70 17.47 -25.98
N ARG A 508 -3.93 18.12 -26.85
CA ARG A 508 -3.35 19.45 -26.57
C ARG A 508 -3.88 20.44 -27.58
N THR A 509 -4.46 21.54 -27.10
CA THR A 509 -5.02 22.58 -27.96
C THR A 509 -4.56 23.96 -27.51
N ASN A 510 -4.63 24.93 -28.43
CA ASN A 510 -4.25 26.33 -28.17
C ASN A 510 -5.47 27.22 -27.84
N ARG A 511 -6.58 26.62 -27.39
CA ARG A 511 -7.86 27.30 -27.16
C ARG A 511 -8.35 26.96 -25.76
N SER A 512 -8.84 27.96 -25.03
CA SER A 512 -9.38 27.79 -23.68
C SER A 512 -10.64 28.64 -23.52
N SER A 513 -11.74 28.03 -23.09
CA SER A 513 -13.02 28.67 -22.80
C SER A 513 -13.57 28.24 -21.44
N GLU A 514 -14.71 28.79 -21.02
CA GLU A 514 -15.46 28.27 -19.88
C GLU A 514 -16.31 27.09 -20.31
N ALA A 515 -15.93 25.89 -19.86
CA ALA A 515 -16.74 24.69 -20.06
C ALA A 515 -18.09 24.84 -19.36
N THR A 516 -19.14 24.42 -20.03
CA THR A 516 -20.48 24.28 -19.46
C THR A 516 -20.87 22.81 -19.40
N ILE A 517 -21.96 22.48 -18.69
CA ILE A 517 -22.52 21.12 -18.76
C ILE A 517 -23.24 21.01 -20.11
N PRO A 518 -22.74 20.20 -21.07
CA PRO A 518 -23.40 20.06 -22.35
C PRO A 518 -24.66 19.20 -22.21
N THR A 519 -25.61 19.37 -23.12
CA THR A 519 -26.73 18.44 -23.25
C THR A 519 -26.22 17.15 -23.86
N ILE A 520 -26.26 16.05 -23.11
CA ILE A 520 -25.70 14.76 -23.54
C ILE A 520 -26.52 14.17 -24.69
N ILE A 521 -25.90 14.09 -25.87
CA ILE A 521 -26.55 13.61 -27.11
C ILE A 521 -26.72 12.09 -27.08
N ASP A 522 -25.65 11.38 -26.71
CA ASP A 522 -25.65 9.93 -26.62
C ASP A 522 -25.20 9.44 -25.24
N LYS A 523 -26.14 8.77 -24.56
CA LYS A 523 -26.00 8.28 -23.19
C LYS A 523 -25.50 6.82 -23.13
N ARG A 524 -25.35 6.15 -24.28
CA ARG A 524 -24.93 4.75 -24.39
C ARG A 524 -23.48 4.53 -23.97
N PRO A 525 -23.09 3.32 -23.51
CA PRO A 525 -21.69 3.01 -23.22
C PRO A 525 -20.81 3.16 -24.48
N ASN A 526 -19.55 3.58 -24.32
CA ASN A 526 -18.56 3.70 -25.41
C ASN A 526 -19.02 4.60 -26.58
N SER A 527 -19.67 5.72 -26.27
CA SER A 527 -20.21 6.65 -27.27
C SER A 527 -19.14 7.60 -27.79
N ARG A 528 -18.77 7.46 -29.07
CA ARG A 528 -17.86 8.40 -29.75
C ARG A 528 -18.42 9.82 -29.84
N GLU A 529 -19.75 9.95 -29.92
CA GLU A 529 -20.41 11.25 -30.00
C GLU A 529 -20.30 12.00 -28.66
N ARG A 530 -20.49 11.29 -27.54
CA ARG A 530 -20.25 11.86 -26.21
C ARG A 530 -18.78 12.16 -25.99
N GLU A 531 -17.88 11.25 -26.34
CA GLU A 531 -16.42 11.47 -26.25
C GLU A 531 -16.02 12.76 -27.00
N ALA A 532 -16.44 12.91 -28.26
CA ALA A 532 -16.18 14.12 -29.05
C ALA A 532 -16.81 15.37 -28.41
N GLN A 533 -18.04 15.28 -27.91
CA GLN A 533 -18.72 16.40 -27.25
C GLN A 533 -17.96 16.91 -26.02
N PHE A 534 -17.44 16.00 -25.19
CA PHE A 534 -16.71 16.38 -23.97
C PHE A 534 -15.33 16.97 -24.28
N VAL A 535 -14.66 16.46 -25.31
CA VAL A 535 -13.41 17.01 -25.79
C VAL A 535 -13.63 18.39 -26.42
N ASP A 536 -14.67 18.56 -27.25
CA ASP A 536 -15.03 19.83 -27.88
C ASP A 536 -15.37 20.92 -26.85
N GLU A 537 -16.13 20.59 -25.80
CA GLU A 537 -16.55 21.54 -24.76
C GLU A 537 -15.34 22.13 -24.00
N LEU A 538 -14.22 21.39 -23.93
CA LEU A 538 -12.98 21.87 -23.30
C LEU A 538 -11.96 22.44 -24.31
N THR A 539 -12.23 22.36 -25.62
CA THR A 539 -11.30 22.79 -26.67
C THR A 539 -11.82 23.92 -27.57
N ILE A 540 -13.11 24.26 -27.55
CA ILE A 540 -13.72 25.28 -28.42
C ILE A 540 -14.17 26.54 -27.65
N THR A 541 -13.69 27.71 -28.10
CA THR A 541 -14.21 29.04 -27.72
C THR A 541 -15.45 29.42 -28.53
N LYS A 542 -16.49 29.90 -27.84
CA LYS A 542 -17.27 31.06 -28.29
C LYS A 542 -16.69 32.30 -27.60
N ASP A 543 -15.77 33.02 -28.25
CA ASP A 543 -15.70 34.47 -28.06
C ASP A 543 -15.18 35.16 -29.32
N ASN A 544 -15.79 36.30 -29.61
CA ASN A 544 -15.68 37.09 -30.83
C ASN A 544 -14.93 38.40 -30.52
N ARG A 545 -13.87 38.34 -29.70
CA ARG A 545 -13.11 39.53 -29.29
C ARG A 545 -11.59 39.34 -29.32
N SER A 546 -11.01 40.07 -30.29
CA SER A 546 -9.77 40.85 -30.24
C SER A 546 -8.50 40.19 -29.69
N ASP A 547 -7.58 39.90 -30.62
CA ASP A 547 -6.19 40.39 -30.65
C ASP A 547 -5.50 40.67 -29.31
N ASN A 548 -5.02 39.62 -28.64
CA ASN A 548 -3.66 39.61 -28.10
C ASN A 548 -3.23 38.19 -27.70
N TYR A 549 -2.23 37.67 -28.39
CA TYR A 549 -1.70 36.32 -28.23
C TYR A 549 -0.88 36.17 -26.94
N VAL A 550 -1.37 35.32 -26.03
CA VAL A 550 -0.52 34.42 -25.24
C VAL A 550 -1.06 33.02 -25.51
N TYR A 551 -0.27 32.17 -26.16
CA TYR A 551 -0.63 30.77 -26.41
C TYR A 551 -0.71 30.01 -25.07
N SER A 552 -1.89 29.98 -24.42
CA SER A 552 -2.17 29.01 -23.37
C SER A 552 -2.44 27.67 -24.02
N VAL A 553 -1.48 26.75 -23.91
CA VAL A 553 -1.70 25.35 -24.30
C VAL A 553 -2.55 24.71 -23.21
N THR A 554 -3.76 24.28 -23.58
CA THR A 554 -4.64 23.47 -22.75
C THR A 554 -4.30 22.01 -23.00
N THR A 555 -4.03 21.25 -21.93
CA THR A 555 -3.94 19.79 -22.01
C THR A 555 -5.23 19.20 -21.47
N SER A 556 -6.00 18.55 -22.33
CA SER A 556 -7.26 17.88 -21.99
C SER A 556 -7.02 16.38 -21.88
N THR A 557 -7.34 15.80 -20.73
CA THR A 557 -7.25 14.36 -20.45
C THR A 557 -8.64 13.81 -20.20
N MET A 558 -9.07 12.83 -21.01
CA MET A 558 -10.39 12.20 -20.92
C MET A 558 -10.29 10.73 -20.50
N TYR A 559 -11.23 10.33 -19.66
CA TYR A 559 -11.54 8.95 -19.30
C TYR A 559 -13.04 8.68 -19.55
N ASP A 560 -13.37 7.77 -20.46
CA ASP A 560 -14.73 7.23 -20.61
C ASP A 560 -14.74 5.79 -20.09
N ILE A 561 -15.60 5.49 -19.12
CA ILE A 561 -15.69 4.20 -18.44
C ILE A 561 -17.12 3.70 -18.57
N SER A 562 -17.30 2.48 -19.06
CA SER A 562 -18.57 1.77 -18.99
C SER A 562 -18.42 0.46 -18.24
N VAL A 563 -19.32 0.20 -17.29
CA VAL A 563 -19.33 -1.03 -16.49
C VAL A 563 -20.67 -1.72 -16.72
N LEU A 564 -20.65 -2.94 -17.27
CA LEU A 564 -21.82 -3.80 -17.40
C LEU A 564 -21.80 -4.83 -16.28
N ILE A 565 -22.75 -4.71 -15.35
CA ILE A 565 -22.96 -5.62 -14.23
C ILE A 565 -24.46 -5.80 -14.05
N ASP A 566 -24.91 -7.04 -13.90
CA ASP A 566 -26.32 -7.38 -13.62
C ASP A 566 -27.31 -6.71 -14.60
N ASN A 567 -27.02 -6.83 -15.90
CA ASN A 567 -27.81 -6.25 -17.00
C ASN A 567 -28.03 -4.72 -16.92
N ASN A 568 -27.18 -4.01 -16.19
CA ASN A 568 -27.18 -2.55 -16.15
C ASN A 568 -25.81 -2.01 -16.58
N TYR A 569 -25.82 -0.98 -17.40
CA TYR A 569 -24.64 -0.19 -17.72
C TYR A 569 -24.53 0.98 -16.74
N TYR A 570 -23.36 1.10 -16.12
CA TYR A 570 -22.93 2.28 -15.40
C TYR A 570 -21.92 2.99 -16.30
N VAL A 571 -22.28 4.18 -16.78
CA VAL A 571 -21.46 4.94 -17.72
C VAL A 571 -20.92 6.18 -17.02
N PHE A 572 -19.62 6.41 -17.12
CA PHE A 572 -18.93 7.55 -16.54
C PHE A 572 -18.01 8.18 -17.57
N THR A 573 -18.07 9.49 -17.72
CA THR A 573 -17.13 10.25 -18.56
C THR A 573 -16.54 11.36 -17.72
N PHE A 574 -15.21 11.43 -17.64
CA PHE A 574 -14.49 12.45 -16.90
C PHE A 574 -13.46 13.09 -17.82
N VAL A 575 -13.46 14.43 -17.89
CA VAL A 575 -12.42 15.18 -18.59
C VAL A 575 -11.81 16.22 -17.67
N LEU A 576 -10.48 16.27 -17.67
CA LEU A 576 -9.66 17.26 -16.99
C LEU A 576 -9.00 18.15 -18.04
N GLY A 577 -9.35 19.43 -18.08
CA GLY A 577 -8.66 20.45 -18.87
C GLY A 577 -7.73 21.25 -17.96
N ASP A 578 -6.42 21.20 -18.24
CA ASP A 578 -5.40 21.93 -17.48
C ASP A 578 -4.71 22.99 -18.34
N THR A 579 -4.60 24.20 -17.80
CA THR A 579 -3.84 25.34 -18.34
C THR A 579 -3.00 25.96 -17.24
N ARG A 580 -2.02 26.81 -17.58
CA ARG A 580 -1.13 27.44 -16.58
C ARG A 580 -1.84 28.08 -15.38
N ASP A 581 -3.01 28.68 -15.60
CA ASP A 581 -3.68 29.51 -14.58
C ASP A 581 -5.08 28.98 -14.20
N LYS A 582 -5.56 27.92 -14.87
CA LYS A 582 -6.94 27.42 -14.73
C LYS A 582 -7.01 25.91 -14.92
N LEU A 583 -7.70 25.26 -13.98
CA LEU A 583 -8.06 23.84 -14.03
C LEU A 583 -9.58 23.74 -14.22
N GLN A 584 -10.02 22.88 -15.13
CA GLN A 584 -11.43 22.60 -15.37
C GLN A 584 -11.66 21.10 -15.38
N THR A 585 -12.79 20.68 -14.80
CA THR A 585 -13.23 19.29 -14.85
C THR A 585 -14.66 19.22 -15.33
N LEU A 586 -14.95 18.30 -16.25
CA LEU A 586 -16.30 17.95 -16.64
C LEU A 586 -16.52 16.47 -16.33
N PHE A 587 -17.64 16.15 -15.69
CA PHE A 587 -17.99 14.78 -15.32
C PHE A 587 -19.44 14.50 -15.67
N TYR A 588 -19.68 13.27 -16.10
CA TYR A 588 -20.99 12.72 -16.38
C TYR A 588 -21.05 11.29 -15.88
N GLY A 589 -22.20 10.93 -15.32
CA GLY A 589 -22.50 9.59 -14.83
C GLY A 589 -23.95 9.22 -15.15
N ASN A 590 -24.19 8.00 -15.61
CA ASN A 590 -25.53 7.46 -15.70
C ASN A 590 -25.61 5.99 -15.28
N ILE A 591 -26.83 5.55 -14.99
CA ILE A 591 -27.20 4.15 -14.88
C ILE A 591 -28.29 3.91 -15.90
N GLN A 592 -28.11 2.91 -16.76
CA GLN A 592 -29.09 2.55 -17.77
C GLN A 592 -29.25 1.03 -17.94
N SER A 593 -30.45 0.60 -18.31
CA SER A 593 -30.73 -0.79 -18.65
C SER A 593 -30.07 -1.19 -19.98
N LEU A 594 -30.04 -2.49 -20.30
CA LEU A 594 -29.58 -2.99 -21.60
C LEU A 594 -30.35 -2.38 -22.79
N ASP A 595 -31.62 -2.02 -22.58
CA ASP A 595 -32.48 -1.40 -23.60
C ASP A 595 -32.18 0.10 -23.79
N GLY A 596 -31.28 0.67 -22.97
CA GLY A 596 -30.85 2.06 -23.04
C GLY A 596 -31.72 3.04 -22.25
N GLU A 597 -32.61 2.54 -21.39
CA GLU A 597 -33.42 3.39 -20.50
C GLU A 597 -32.58 3.87 -19.32
N VAL A 598 -32.43 5.19 -19.17
CA VAL A 598 -31.62 5.81 -18.12
C VAL A 598 -32.46 5.98 -16.86
N SER A 599 -32.10 5.27 -15.78
CA SER A 599 -32.76 5.35 -14.48
C SER A 599 -32.18 6.45 -13.59
N TRP A 600 -30.94 6.83 -13.84
CA TRP A 600 -30.22 7.83 -13.08
C TRP A 600 -29.22 8.58 -13.95
N GLU A 601 -29.14 9.90 -13.81
CA GLU A 601 -28.24 10.77 -14.55
C GLU A 601 -27.69 11.88 -13.64
N PHE A 602 -26.39 12.11 -13.74
CA PHE A 602 -25.68 13.15 -13.01
C PHE A 602 -24.56 13.75 -13.86
N CYS A 603 -24.33 15.04 -13.69
CA CYS A 603 -23.23 15.72 -14.35
C CYS A 603 -22.78 16.92 -13.54
N ASN A 604 -21.49 17.22 -13.63
CA ASN A 604 -20.92 18.39 -13.01
C ASN A 604 -19.83 19.01 -13.85
N VAL A 605 -19.71 20.33 -13.73
CA VAL A 605 -18.56 21.09 -14.23
C VAL A 605 -17.94 21.84 -13.06
N ASN A 606 -16.63 21.74 -12.92
CA ASN A 606 -15.87 22.52 -11.95
C ASN A 606 -14.78 23.32 -12.66
N SER A 607 -14.48 24.50 -12.13
CA SER A 607 -13.35 25.31 -12.56
C SER A 607 -12.67 25.92 -11.35
N ILE A 608 -11.35 25.95 -11.38
CA ILE A 608 -10.50 26.66 -10.42
C ILE A 608 -9.61 27.60 -11.21
N VAL A 609 -9.69 28.90 -10.93
CA VAL A 609 -8.91 29.96 -11.58
C VAL A 609 -7.93 30.54 -10.57
N GLY A 610 -6.73 30.92 -11.03
CA GLY A 610 -5.67 31.50 -10.18
C GLY A 610 -4.58 30.50 -9.79
N LEU A 611 -4.51 29.34 -10.46
CA LEU A 611 -3.54 28.26 -10.21
C LEU A 611 -2.12 28.54 -10.70
N SER A 612 -1.89 29.71 -11.31
CA SER A 612 -0.60 30.15 -11.82
C SER A 612 0.51 29.80 -10.83
N GLN A 613 1.41 28.90 -11.23
CA GLN A 613 2.63 28.62 -10.50
C GLN A 613 3.51 29.87 -10.53
N TYR A 614 3.31 30.76 -9.55
CA TYR A 614 4.21 31.88 -9.35
C TYR A 614 5.49 31.33 -8.74
N ASN A 615 6.42 30.88 -9.59
CA ASN A 615 7.81 30.63 -9.19
C ASN A 615 8.49 31.97 -8.90
N HIS A 616 8.11 32.58 -7.78
CA HIS A 616 8.90 33.66 -7.22
C HIS A 616 10.10 33.01 -6.54
N LEU A 617 11.26 33.11 -7.21
CA LEU A 617 12.59 32.78 -6.67
C LEU A 617 12.99 33.66 -5.45
N ASN A 618 12.05 34.41 -4.91
CA ASN A 618 12.23 35.32 -3.79
C ASN A 618 11.02 35.19 -2.87
N VAL A 619 11.24 34.56 -1.72
CA VAL A 619 10.21 34.27 -0.72
C VAL A 619 9.52 35.53 -0.20
N GLU A 620 10.23 36.66 -0.06
CA GLU A 620 9.62 37.94 0.35
C GLU A 620 8.61 38.47 -0.65
N LYS A 621 8.86 38.24 -1.94
CA LYS A 621 7.93 38.62 -3.01
C LYS A 621 6.77 37.62 -3.10
N ALA A 622 7.04 36.33 -2.90
CA ALA A 622 6.03 35.27 -2.91
C ALA A 622 5.00 35.45 -1.78
N ILE A 623 5.45 35.78 -0.56
CA ILE A 623 4.59 35.92 0.63
C ILE A 623 3.72 37.19 0.56
N LYS A 624 4.21 38.27 -0.07
CA LYS A 624 3.42 39.51 -0.25
C LYS A 624 2.26 39.35 -1.23
N LYS A 625 2.30 38.34 -2.09
CA LYS A 625 1.22 38.06 -3.04
C LYS A 625 0.21 37.12 -2.40
N ILE A 626 -1.03 37.57 -2.28
CA ILE A 626 -2.14 36.77 -1.76
C ILE A 626 -2.63 35.90 -2.92
N PRO A 627 -2.47 34.56 -2.88
CA PRO A 627 -3.15 33.71 -3.85
C PRO A 627 -4.65 33.85 -3.63
N ASN A 628 -5.37 34.14 -4.70
CA ASN A 628 -6.82 34.17 -4.71
C ASN A 628 -7.28 33.14 -5.74
N TYR A 629 -7.77 32.01 -5.25
CA TYR A 629 -8.31 30.95 -6.09
C TYR A 629 -9.81 31.11 -6.15
N GLU A 630 -10.35 31.31 -7.35
CA GLU A 630 -11.79 31.32 -7.54
C GLU A 630 -12.20 29.91 -7.94
N PHE A 631 -13.08 29.28 -7.17
CA PHE A 631 -13.68 28.00 -7.52
C PHE A 631 -15.15 28.18 -7.89
N ASN A 632 -15.54 27.58 -9.01
CA ASN A 632 -16.92 27.48 -9.43
C ASN A 632 -17.25 26.01 -9.69
N SER A 633 -18.37 25.54 -9.16
CA SER A 633 -18.89 24.20 -9.37
C SER A 633 -20.38 24.29 -9.68
N GLU A 634 -20.81 23.64 -10.74
CA GLU A 634 -22.21 23.44 -11.07
C GLU A 634 -22.46 21.94 -11.18
N MET A 635 -23.48 21.45 -10.48
CA MET A 635 -23.89 20.04 -10.46
C MET A 635 -25.37 19.96 -10.86
N ARG A 636 -25.72 18.97 -11.68
CA ARG A 636 -27.10 18.70 -12.09
C ARG A 636 -27.47 17.25 -11.81
N TYR A 637 -28.66 17.05 -11.24
CA TYR A 637 -29.20 15.73 -10.89
C TYR A 637 -30.50 15.44 -11.67
N GLY A 638 -30.67 14.20 -12.12
CA GLY A 638 -31.86 13.71 -12.82
C GLY A 638 -31.85 13.95 -14.33
N SER A 639 -31.32 15.09 -14.78
CA SER A 639 -31.09 15.36 -16.20
C SER A 639 -29.97 16.39 -16.38
N CYS A 640 -29.06 16.14 -17.32
CA CYS A 640 -28.01 17.12 -17.64
C CYS A 640 -28.53 18.36 -18.36
N ALA A 641 -29.66 18.26 -19.07
CA ALA A 641 -30.24 19.39 -19.80
C ALA A 641 -31.06 20.31 -18.88
N SER A 642 -31.84 19.74 -17.95
CA SER A 642 -32.87 20.47 -17.20
C SER A 642 -33.10 19.95 -15.78
N GLY A 643 -32.14 19.22 -15.22
CA GLY A 643 -32.23 18.65 -13.88
C GLY A 643 -32.11 19.68 -12.76
N GLU A 644 -32.33 19.22 -11.53
CA GLU A 644 -32.12 20.04 -10.34
C GLU A 644 -30.65 20.47 -10.27
N THR A 645 -30.42 21.77 -10.09
CA THR A 645 -29.09 22.37 -10.20
C THR A 645 -28.60 22.90 -8.87
N ILE A 646 -27.39 22.51 -8.47
CA ILE A 646 -26.67 23.06 -7.34
C ILE A 646 -25.47 23.84 -7.88
N LYS A 647 -25.36 25.13 -7.52
CA LYS A 647 -24.21 25.97 -7.88
C LYS A 647 -23.47 26.38 -6.62
N LEU A 648 -22.16 26.14 -6.62
CA LEU A 648 -21.23 26.54 -5.59
C LEU A 648 -20.20 27.47 -6.21
N LYS A 649 -20.13 28.70 -5.72
CA LYS A 649 -19.11 29.68 -6.09
C LYS A 649 -18.45 30.19 -4.83
N GLY A 650 -17.13 30.21 -4.81
CA GLY A 650 -16.39 30.76 -3.70
C GLY A 650 -14.98 31.15 -4.09
N ASN A 651 -14.37 31.97 -3.23
CA ASN A 651 -13.01 32.41 -3.37
C ASN A 651 -12.21 31.92 -2.17
N LEU A 652 -11.11 31.23 -2.42
CA LEU A 652 -10.15 30.80 -1.42
C LEU A 652 -9.00 31.81 -1.43
N SER A 653 -8.83 32.48 -0.29
CA SER A 653 -7.70 33.38 -0.06
C SER A 653 -6.91 32.95 1.17
N ARG A 654 -5.61 33.23 1.16
CA ARG A 654 -4.74 32.92 2.30
C ARG A 654 -5.00 33.91 3.44
N THR A 655 -5.20 33.40 4.65
CA THR A 655 -5.36 34.22 5.86
C THR A 655 -4.03 34.76 6.38
N ASP A 656 -4.07 35.85 7.15
CA ASP A 656 -2.90 36.44 7.80
C ASP A 656 -2.21 35.48 8.78
N GLU A 657 -2.97 34.56 9.38
CA GLU A 657 -2.43 33.56 10.30
C GLU A 657 -1.52 32.57 9.58
N VAL A 658 -1.90 32.14 8.38
CA VAL A 658 -1.06 31.27 7.54
C VAL A 658 0.22 32.00 7.13
N ILE A 659 0.17 33.31 6.85
CA ILE A 659 1.37 34.12 6.57
C ILE A 659 2.28 34.15 7.81
N LYS A 660 1.73 34.43 8.99
CA LYS A 660 2.51 34.46 10.24
C LYS A 660 3.16 33.11 10.54
N LYS A 661 2.45 32.00 10.28
CA LYS A 661 2.98 30.65 10.46
C LYS A 661 4.09 30.33 9.46
N ALA A 662 3.89 30.66 8.17
CA ALA A 662 4.90 30.49 7.13
C ALA A 662 6.16 31.33 7.39
N MET A 663 5.99 32.58 7.82
CA MET A 663 7.11 33.50 8.13
C MET A 663 7.92 33.11 9.37
N LYS A 664 7.36 32.25 10.23
CA LYS A 664 8.04 31.66 11.39
C LYS A 664 8.59 30.26 11.08
N SER A 665 8.42 29.76 9.86
CA SER A 665 8.96 28.46 9.49
C SER A 665 10.48 28.56 9.32
N GLU A 666 11.15 27.50 9.76
CA GLU A 666 12.60 27.35 9.64
C GLU A 666 13.06 27.44 8.16
N ILE A 667 12.24 26.95 7.22
CA ILE A 667 12.51 27.00 5.77
C ILE A 667 12.62 28.45 5.26
N VAL A 668 11.71 29.34 5.69
CA VAL A 668 11.75 30.75 5.28
C VAL A 668 12.94 31.48 5.91
N GLU A 669 13.31 31.13 7.14
CA GLU A 669 14.47 31.70 7.82
C GLU A 669 15.79 31.27 7.17
N GLU A 670 15.92 29.98 6.86
CA GLU A 670 17.05 29.42 6.13
C GLU A 670 17.19 30.05 4.73
N CYS A 671 16.09 30.13 3.98
CA CYS A 671 16.08 30.80 2.68
C CYS A 671 16.52 32.27 2.80
N ARG A 672 16.08 33.02 3.82
CA ARG A 672 16.53 34.41 4.03
C ARG A 672 18.02 34.52 4.34
N GLN A 673 18.56 33.60 5.14
CA GLN A 673 19.99 33.59 5.46
C GLN A 673 20.81 33.31 4.19
N GLN A 674 20.36 32.35 3.37
CA GLN A 674 20.97 32.02 2.09
C GLN A 674 20.88 33.17 1.08
N MET A 675 19.73 33.86 1.01
CA MET A 675 19.56 35.05 0.17
C MET A 675 20.49 36.21 0.58
N LYS A 676 20.77 36.39 1.88
CA LYS A 676 21.73 37.40 2.37
C LYS A 676 23.17 37.12 1.94
N GLN A 677 23.50 35.87 1.65
CA GLN A 677 24.81 35.46 1.11
C GLN A 677 24.91 35.63 -0.42
N GLY A 678 23.90 36.23 -1.06
CA GLY A 678 23.88 36.52 -2.50
C GLY A 678 23.24 35.44 -3.35
N ASN A 679 22.77 34.33 -2.76
CA ASN A 679 22.19 33.21 -3.50
C ASN A 679 20.66 33.24 -3.44
N ILE A 680 20.03 33.64 -4.55
CA ILE A 680 18.56 33.68 -4.72
C ILE A 680 17.98 32.44 -5.44
N TRP A 681 18.79 31.42 -5.76
CA TRP A 681 18.40 30.26 -6.60
C TRP A 681 18.52 28.90 -5.87
N LEU A 682 18.33 28.85 -4.55
CA LEU A 682 18.53 27.62 -3.79
C LEU A 682 17.23 26.82 -3.61
N PRO A 683 17.28 25.46 -3.63
CA PRO A 683 16.09 24.60 -3.47
C PRO A 683 15.29 24.88 -2.20
N THR A 684 15.95 25.29 -1.11
CA THR A 684 15.30 25.68 0.15
C THR A 684 14.29 26.82 -0.04
N CYS A 685 14.55 27.77 -0.95
CA CYS A 685 13.64 28.88 -1.25
C CYS A 685 12.46 28.49 -2.16
N GLN A 686 12.46 27.27 -2.71
CA GLN A 686 11.42 26.72 -3.58
C GLN A 686 10.50 25.71 -2.87
N LYS A 687 10.93 25.21 -1.70
CA LYS A 687 10.13 24.40 -0.76
C LYS A 687 9.22 25.31 0.07
#